data_AF-A0A850SHA7-F1
#
_entry.id   AF-A0A850SHA7-F1
#
_cell.length_a   1.000
_cell.length_b   1.000
_cell.length_c   1.000
_cell.angle_alpha   90.00
_cell.angle_beta   90.00
_cell.angle_gamma   90.00
#
_symmetry.space_group_name_H-M   'P 1'
#
loop_
_entity.id
_entity.type
_entity.pdbx_description
1 polymer ?
#
loop_
_entity_poly.entity_id
_entity_poly.type
_entity_poly.pdbx_seq_one_letter_code
_entity_poly.pdbx_strand_id
1 'polypeptide(L)'
;MTSDSSISQRAMAGFAESRGGFDGADAPYLDGLNAEQREAVLWTEGPVLMLAGAGTGKTRALTARLARLLATGRARPWQILAVTFTNKAAREIKDRVARLIGPAAEGLQWLGTFHSVSAQILRRHAPLVGLKSTFAIIDADDQARLAKQVIEAEGLDEKRWSGRMLGFLIDGWKNRGLTPDKVPQDEAWRFAEGRAIKLYAAYQARLTTLNAADFGDLLVHNLTIFQKHADVLEEYHQRFRYLLVDEYQDTNVAQYLWLRLLAQKSRNICCVGDDDQSIYGWRGAEVENILKFEKDFPGAKVIRLERNYRSTPAILAAASGLISANAQRLGKTLWTDRAEGDKVKVRGVWDAEEEARLIGDDIEAEQARGRALSDMAVLVRAAFQMRAFEDRFNTLGIAYRVVGGPRFYEREETRDALAYLRLIRNGDDDLSFERVVNKPKRGLGDKALQTLHVIARARGVSLMTAAKLSLETDDLGGAAKKALAQFVGAIERWARDAKDMTPAEIAELALEESGYVDMWKTSKSAQADGKLDNLKELVRAASEFDTLEGYLDHVALVSELTEASESGQVWLMTLHAAKGLEFPVVFLPGWEEGIFPSQRSLEEKGAAALEEERRLAYVGITRAEESCRISFAANRQVYGRWQAAMPSRFIDELPEDAVDVVSQPGLYGAAAKTFASHSSFDGAKLKDDAYYDNPGWRRARAASGRGPSPPPMIEGRASSVSVSAPGRSRFAVGARVFHQKFGYGRITAVEGQKLTVDFDHSGEKKVVDAFLEAA
;
A
#
# COMPACT_ATOMS: atom_id res chain seq x y z
N MET A 1 -53.22 49.77 -28.90
CA MET A 1 -51.82 50.24 -28.89
C MET A 1 -51.02 49.22 -28.10
N THR A 2 -50.13 48.49 -28.75
CA THR A 2 -49.26 47.46 -28.13
C THR A 2 -47.93 48.08 -27.75
N SER A 3 -47.50 47.94 -26.49
CA SER A 3 -46.17 48.36 -26.05
C SER A 3 -45.11 47.38 -26.56
N ASP A 4 -44.42 47.75 -27.62
CA ASP A 4 -43.38 46.92 -28.24
C ASP A 4 -42.21 46.73 -27.27
N SER A 5 -41.93 45.50 -26.85
CA SER A 5 -40.83 45.21 -25.92
C SER A 5 -39.49 45.34 -26.64
N SER A 6 -38.51 45.98 -26.02
CA SER A 6 -37.20 46.20 -26.67
C SER A 6 -36.55 44.88 -27.10
N ILE A 7 -35.71 44.92 -28.14
CA ILE A 7 -34.91 43.75 -28.58
C ILE A 7 -34.10 43.19 -27.40
N SER A 8 -33.56 44.07 -26.55
CA SER A 8 -32.89 43.73 -25.29
C SER A 8 -33.79 42.94 -24.33
N GLN A 9 -35.04 43.36 -24.13
CA GLN A 9 -36.00 42.63 -23.29
C GLN A 9 -36.40 41.28 -23.89
N ARG A 10 -36.55 41.18 -25.22
CA ARG A 10 -36.82 39.90 -25.91
C ARG A 10 -35.65 38.93 -25.81
N ALA A 11 -34.42 39.41 -25.97
CA ALA A 11 -33.21 38.59 -25.77
C ALA A 11 -33.06 38.13 -24.30
N MET A 12 -33.36 39.00 -23.34
CA MET A 12 -33.36 38.66 -21.91
C MET A 12 -34.50 37.69 -21.54
N ALA A 13 -35.66 37.77 -22.21
CA ALA A 13 -36.76 36.83 -22.03
C ALA A 13 -36.39 35.41 -22.51
N GLY A 14 -35.77 35.26 -23.69
CA GLY A 14 -35.25 33.94 -24.12
C GLY A 14 -34.18 33.38 -23.17
N PHE A 15 -33.37 34.25 -22.56
CA PHE A 15 -32.42 33.89 -21.49
C PHE A 15 -33.08 33.52 -20.15
N ALA A 16 -34.36 33.85 -19.95
CA ALA A 16 -35.16 33.44 -18.80
C ALA A 16 -35.95 32.16 -19.09
N GLU A 17 -36.56 32.03 -20.27
CA GLU A 17 -37.26 30.80 -20.70
C GLU A 17 -36.32 29.59 -20.73
N SER A 18 -35.08 29.75 -21.23
CA SER A 18 -34.04 28.72 -21.18
C SER A 18 -33.55 28.35 -19.77
N ARG A 19 -33.92 29.12 -18.74
CA ARG A 19 -33.71 28.78 -17.32
C ARG A 19 -34.93 28.14 -16.65
N GLY A 20 -36.14 28.33 -17.20
CA GLY A 20 -37.39 27.86 -16.58
C GLY A 20 -37.44 26.34 -16.34
N GLY A 21 -36.76 25.55 -17.17
CA GLY A 21 -36.66 24.10 -17.01
C GLY A 21 -35.77 23.59 -15.86
N PHE A 22 -35.08 24.47 -15.13
CA PHE A 22 -34.06 24.07 -14.13
C PHE A 22 -34.44 24.34 -12.66
N ASP A 23 -35.61 24.88 -12.36
CA ASP A 23 -36.06 25.16 -10.97
C ASP A 23 -37.35 24.41 -10.57
N GLY A 24 -37.76 23.42 -11.38
CA GLY A 24 -38.88 22.52 -11.11
C GLY A 24 -38.49 21.28 -10.27
N ALA A 25 -39.49 20.49 -9.86
CA ALA A 25 -39.30 19.24 -9.11
C ALA A 25 -38.55 18.14 -9.91
N ASP A 26 -38.63 18.24 -11.23
CA ASP A 26 -38.07 17.33 -12.24
C ASP A 26 -36.85 17.96 -12.96
N ALA A 27 -36.15 18.89 -12.29
CA ALA A 27 -34.93 19.48 -12.83
C ALA A 27 -33.82 18.41 -12.97
N PRO A 28 -33.08 18.31 -14.10
CA PRO A 28 -32.19 17.17 -14.39
C PRO A 28 -31.08 16.86 -13.36
N TYR A 29 -30.72 17.81 -12.50
CA TYR A 29 -29.76 17.58 -11.41
C TYR A 29 -30.38 16.88 -10.18
N LEU A 30 -31.71 16.68 -10.13
CA LEU A 30 -32.43 15.95 -9.09
C LEU A 30 -32.71 14.49 -9.47
N ASP A 31 -32.42 14.09 -10.71
CA ASP A 31 -32.81 12.79 -11.25
C ASP A 31 -32.05 11.63 -10.59
N GLY A 32 -32.83 10.63 -10.16
CA GLY A 32 -32.33 9.46 -9.43
C GLY A 32 -31.65 9.78 -8.09
N LEU A 33 -31.94 10.93 -7.47
CA LEU A 33 -31.61 11.23 -6.08
C LEU A 33 -32.71 10.73 -5.14
N ASN A 34 -32.33 10.17 -3.99
CA ASN A 34 -33.27 9.84 -2.89
C ASN A 34 -33.69 11.11 -2.10
N ALA A 35 -34.56 10.95 -1.10
CA ALA A 35 -35.13 12.08 -0.36
C ALA A 35 -34.05 12.87 0.41
N GLU A 36 -33.07 12.18 0.98
CA GLU A 36 -31.99 12.73 1.81
C GLU A 36 -30.97 13.48 0.93
N GLN A 37 -30.61 12.90 -0.21
CA GLN A 37 -29.80 13.54 -1.26
C GLN A 37 -30.55 14.74 -1.86
N ARG A 38 -31.87 14.66 -2.08
CA ARG A 38 -32.67 15.81 -2.51
C ARG A 38 -32.66 16.92 -1.44
N GLU A 39 -32.83 16.61 -0.15
CA GLU A 39 -32.68 17.63 0.92
C GLU A 39 -31.28 18.28 0.88
N ALA A 40 -30.22 17.47 0.78
CA ALA A 40 -28.84 17.93 0.73
C ALA A 40 -28.48 18.78 -0.51
N VAL A 41 -29.21 18.60 -1.61
CA VAL A 41 -29.11 19.45 -2.81
C VAL A 41 -29.96 20.71 -2.67
N LEU A 42 -31.18 20.60 -2.14
CA LEU A 42 -32.14 21.70 -2.05
C LEU A 42 -31.73 22.76 -1.01
N TRP A 43 -31.25 22.34 0.17
CA TRP A 43 -30.86 23.19 1.29
C TRP A 43 -29.57 23.97 1.01
N THR A 44 -29.70 25.18 0.45
CA THR A 44 -28.58 25.87 -0.22
C THR A 44 -27.87 26.93 0.62
N GLU A 45 -28.56 27.62 1.53
CA GLU A 45 -27.99 28.67 2.39
C GLU A 45 -27.66 28.14 3.81
N GLY A 46 -26.72 28.80 4.49
CA GLY A 46 -26.20 28.41 5.80
C GLY A 46 -25.18 27.27 5.75
N PRO A 47 -24.57 26.93 6.90
CA PRO A 47 -23.65 25.81 7.00
C PRO A 47 -24.39 24.46 6.91
N VAL A 48 -23.83 23.53 6.14
CA VAL A 48 -24.39 22.19 5.92
C VAL A 48 -23.30 21.13 6.10
N LEU A 49 -23.64 20.05 6.80
CA LEU A 49 -22.84 18.83 6.83
C LEU A 49 -23.65 17.69 6.19
N MET A 50 -23.22 17.22 5.01
CA MET A 50 -23.67 15.94 4.48
C MET A 50 -22.84 14.84 5.16
N LEU A 51 -23.38 14.27 6.24
CA LEU A 51 -22.78 13.15 6.95
C LEU A 51 -23.17 11.86 6.21
N ALA A 52 -22.24 11.28 5.45
CA ALA A 52 -22.60 10.40 4.35
C ALA A 52 -21.67 9.20 4.23
N GLY A 53 -22.22 8.01 4.53
CA GLY A 53 -21.46 6.76 4.62
C GLY A 53 -20.78 6.30 3.33
N ALA A 54 -19.99 5.23 3.41
CA ALA A 54 -19.53 4.48 2.24
C ALA A 54 -20.72 4.08 1.34
N GLY A 55 -20.58 4.20 0.01
CA GLY A 55 -21.60 3.80 -0.97
C GLY A 55 -22.90 4.61 -1.01
N THR A 56 -23.01 5.73 -0.28
CA THR A 56 -24.27 6.51 -0.12
C THR A 56 -24.49 7.61 -1.19
N GLY A 57 -23.59 7.70 -2.18
CA GLY A 57 -23.70 8.67 -3.27
C GLY A 57 -23.17 10.07 -2.98
N LYS A 58 -22.28 10.25 -1.97
CA LYS A 58 -21.57 11.51 -1.63
C LYS A 58 -21.32 12.44 -2.83
N THR A 59 -20.53 11.98 -3.79
CA THR A 59 -20.12 12.76 -4.96
C THR A 59 -21.29 13.13 -5.87
N ARG A 60 -22.34 12.28 -5.97
CA ARG A 60 -23.56 12.57 -6.73
C ARG A 60 -24.32 13.75 -6.13
N ALA A 61 -24.57 13.71 -4.81
CA ALA A 61 -25.22 14.81 -4.08
C ALA A 61 -24.40 16.12 -4.17
N LEU A 62 -23.08 16.04 -4.02
CA LEU A 62 -22.18 17.19 -4.18
C LEU A 62 -22.26 17.81 -5.59
N THR A 63 -22.18 16.98 -6.64
CA THR A 63 -22.26 17.45 -8.03
C THR A 63 -23.64 18.01 -8.40
N ALA A 64 -24.72 17.41 -7.89
CA ALA A 64 -26.08 17.90 -8.06
C ALA A 64 -26.29 19.25 -7.36
N ARG A 65 -25.73 19.43 -6.16
CA ARG A 65 -25.74 20.72 -5.43
C ARG A 65 -24.97 21.78 -6.21
N LEU A 66 -23.80 21.45 -6.77
CA LEU A 66 -23.03 22.38 -7.60
C LEU A 66 -23.77 22.77 -8.88
N ALA A 67 -24.38 21.80 -9.57
CA ALA A 67 -25.22 22.04 -10.74
C ALA A 67 -26.42 22.96 -10.41
N ARG A 68 -27.14 22.69 -9.31
CA ARG A 68 -28.26 23.53 -8.83
C ARG A 68 -27.85 24.97 -8.56
N LEU A 69 -26.73 25.20 -7.85
CA LEU A 69 -26.27 26.55 -7.50
C LEU A 69 -25.99 27.43 -8.74
N LEU A 70 -25.57 26.80 -9.84
CA LEU A 70 -25.30 27.45 -11.12
C LEU A 70 -26.57 27.60 -11.97
N ALA A 71 -27.36 26.53 -12.12
CA ALA A 71 -28.56 26.52 -12.95
C ALA A 71 -29.66 27.46 -12.42
N THR A 72 -29.86 27.50 -11.11
CA THR A 72 -30.79 28.44 -10.43
C THR A 72 -30.24 29.87 -10.31
N GLY A 73 -29.02 30.13 -10.81
CA GLY A 73 -28.39 31.45 -10.77
C GLY A 73 -28.00 31.97 -9.39
N ARG A 74 -28.09 31.14 -8.33
CA ARG A 74 -27.68 31.49 -6.96
C ARG A 74 -26.22 31.94 -6.86
N ALA A 75 -25.35 31.37 -7.70
CA ALA A 75 -23.96 31.81 -7.87
C ALA A 75 -23.54 31.79 -9.34
N ARG A 76 -22.57 32.64 -9.68
CA ARG A 76 -21.78 32.52 -10.93
C ARG A 76 -20.62 31.54 -10.71
N PRO A 77 -20.07 30.88 -11.76
CA PRO A 77 -19.03 29.87 -11.62
C PRO A 77 -17.79 30.30 -10.81
N TRP A 78 -17.37 31.55 -10.91
CA TRP A 78 -16.24 32.10 -10.16
C TRP A 78 -16.57 32.52 -8.72
N GLN A 79 -17.83 32.39 -8.30
CA GLN A 79 -18.29 32.66 -6.93
C GLN A 79 -18.44 31.39 -6.07
N ILE A 80 -18.11 30.23 -6.63
CA ILE A 80 -18.13 28.96 -5.93
C ILE A 80 -16.69 28.48 -5.77
N LEU A 81 -16.32 28.15 -4.53
CA LEU A 81 -15.10 27.41 -4.20
C LEU A 81 -15.48 25.93 -4.00
N ALA A 82 -14.82 25.01 -4.71
CA ALA A 82 -15.05 23.58 -4.59
C ALA A 82 -13.71 22.85 -4.39
N VAL A 83 -13.51 22.26 -3.21
CA VAL A 83 -12.26 21.57 -2.83
C VAL A 83 -12.49 20.11 -2.48
N THR A 84 -11.55 19.26 -2.88
CA THR A 84 -11.51 17.81 -2.61
C THR A 84 -10.07 17.37 -2.36
N PHE A 85 -9.85 16.13 -1.91
CA PHE A 85 -8.52 15.64 -1.53
C PHE A 85 -7.63 15.28 -2.73
N THR A 86 -8.19 14.93 -3.90
CA THR A 86 -7.40 14.44 -5.05
C THR A 86 -7.69 15.15 -6.37
N ASN A 87 -6.67 15.25 -7.23
CA ASN A 87 -6.81 15.77 -8.59
C ASN A 87 -7.72 14.90 -9.49
N LYS A 88 -7.88 13.60 -9.17
CA LYS A 88 -8.82 12.70 -9.86
C LYS A 88 -10.26 13.10 -9.53
N ALA A 89 -10.59 13.21 -8.24
CA ALA A 89 -11.92 13.64 -7.78
C ALA A 89 -12.28 15.03 -8.31
N ALA A 90 -11.33 15.97 -8.34
CA ALA A 90 -11.57 17.31 -8.89
C ALA A 90 -11.97 17.28 -10.38
N ARG A 91 -11.28 16.48 -11.20
CA ARG A 91 -11.66 16.27 -12.61
C ARG A 91 -13.04 15.61 -12.71
N GLU A 92 -13.27 14.53 -11.96
CA GLU A 92 -14.52 13.79 -11.98
C GLU A 92 -15.74 14.66 -11.58
N ILE A 93 -15.62 15.49 -10.55
CA ILE A 93 -16.66 16.46 -10.15
C ILE A 93 -16.92 17.45 -11.28
N LYS A 94 -15.88 17.98 -11.93
CA LYS A 94 -16.01 18.88 -13.09
C LYS A 94 -16.71 18.19 -14.25
N ASP A 95 -16.32 16.97 -14.60
CA ASP A 95 -16.83 16.21 -15.74
C ASP A 95 -18.26 15.68 -15.51
N ARG A 96 -18.65 15.44 -14.24
CA ARG A 96 -20.04 15.17 -13.85
C ARG A 96 -20.90 16.43 -13.97
N VAL A 97 -20.42 17.59 -13.50
CA VAL A 97 -21.17 18.84 -13.58
C VAL A 97 -21.29 19.37 -15.02
N ALA A 98 -20.24 19.24 -15.83
CA ALA A 98 -20.30 19.58 -17.26
C ALA A 98 -21.37 18.78 -18.02
N ARG A 99 -21.63 17.53 -17.64
CA ARG A 99 -22.73 16.72 -18.18
C ARG A 99 -24.13 17.15 -17.70
N LEU A 100 -24.24 17.81 -16.54
CA LEU A 100 -25.52 18.28 -15.97
C LEU A 100 -25.93 19.68 -16.43
N ILE A 101 -24.97 20.58 -16.69
CA ILE A 101 -25.24 22.01 -17.02
C ILE A 101 -24.48 22.54 -18.25
N GLY A 102 -23.78 21.68 -18.98
CA GLY A 102 -23.07 22.06 -20.22
C GLY A 102 -21.94 23.08 -20.00
N PRO A 103 -21.70 23.99 -20.96
CA PRO A 103 -20.58 24.94 -20.94
C PRO A 103 -20.50 25.85 -19.70
N ALA A 104 -21.59 26.01 -18.94
CA ALA A 104 -21.58 26.76 -17.68
C ALA A 104 -20.57 26.20 -16.65
N ALA A 105 -20.21 24.91 -16.75
CA ALA A 105 -19.19 24.27 -15.91
C ALA A 105 -17.74 24.67 -16.25
N GLU A 106 -17.46 25.23 -17.43
CA GLU A 106 -16.09 25.60 -17.81
C GLU A 106 -15.54 26.76 -16.96
N GLY A 107 -16.42 27.67 -16.52
CA GLY A 107 -16.08 28.82 -15.68
C GLY A 107 -15.71 28.50 -14.23
N LEU A 108 -15.73 27.23 -13.81
CA LEU A 108 -15.37 26.77 -12.46
C LEU A 108 -13.85 26.84 -12.21
N GLN A 109 -13.32 28.07 -12.17
CA GLN A 109 -11.89 28.35 -11.95
C GLN A 109 -11.36 27.86 -10.60
N TRP A 110 -12.23 27.76 -9.58
CA TRP A 110 -11.88 27.45 -8.20
C TRP A 110 -12.34 26.04 -7.78
N LEU A 111 -12.24 25.09 -8.72
CA LEU A 111 -12.49 23.67 -8.48
C LEU A 111 -11.14 22.93 -8.54
N GLY A 112 -10.71 22.33 -7.43
CA GLY A 112 -9.40 21.66 -7.35
C GLY A 112 -9.14 21.00 -6.00
N THR A 113 -7.86 20.73 -5.71
CA THR A 113 -7.45 20.35 -4.35
C THR A 113 -7.13 21.58 -3.49
N PHE A 114 -7.14 21.41 -2.17
CA PHE A 114 -6.68 22.42 -1.21
C PHE A 114 -5.34 23.05 -1.62
N HIS A 115 -4.36 22.22 -1.99
CA HIS A 115 -3.04 22.67 -2.44
C HIS A 115 -3.09 23.40 -3.79
N SER A 116 -3.87 22.92 -4.76
CA SER A 116 -4.03 23.58 -6.07
C SER A 116 -4.66 24.97 -5.95
N VAL A 117 -5.72 25.11 -5.15
CA VAL A 117 -6.40 26.40 -4.94
C VAL A 117 -5.53 27.33 -4.09
N SER A 118 -4.92 26.82 -3.01
CA SER A 118 -4.02 27.62 -2.17
C SER A 118 -2.82 28.13 -2.96
N ALA A 119 -2.24 27.31 -3.85
CA ALA A 119 -1.23 27.76 -4.80
C ALA A 119 -1.77 28.86 -5.72
N GLN A 120 -2.96 28.70 -6.31
CA GLN A 120 -3.58 29.70 -7.20
C GLN A 120 -3.84 31.06 -6.52
N ILE A 121 -4.19 31.05 -5.22
CA ILE A 121 -4.31 32.27 -4.41
C ILE A 121 -2.91 32.84 -4.10
N LEU A 122 -1.98 32.00 -3.63
CA LEU A 122 -0.61 32.40 -3.30
C LEU A 122 0.12 33.01 -4.50
N ARG A 123 -0.11 32.52 -5.73
CA ARG A 123 0.45 33.10 -6.97
C ARG A 123 0.05 34.56 -7.20
N ARG A 124 -1.14 34.98 -6.75
CA ARG A 124 -1.63 36.36 -6.87
C ARG A 124 -1.06 37.27 -5.80
N HIS A 125 -0.87 36.74 -4.58
CA HIS A 125 -0.54 37.50 -3.37
C HIS A 125 0.86 37.23 -2.80
N ALA A 126 1.71 36.51 -3.55
CA ALA A 126 3.05 36.06 -3.14
C ALA A 126 3.94 37.15 -2.49
N PRO A 127 3.97 38.42 -2.97
CA PRO A 127 4.79 39.46 -2.35
C PRO A 127 4.47 39.73 -0.88
N LEU A 128 3.23 39.48 -0.42
CA LEU A 128 2.81 39.66 0.97
C LEU A 128 3.49 38.67 1.94
N VAL A 129 4.11 37.61 1.42
CA VAL A 129 4.93 36.65 2.19
C VAL A 129 6.39 36.59 1.72
N GLY A 130 6.84 37.62 0.98
CA GLY A 130 8.22 37.72 0.48
C GLY A 130 8.57 36.83 -0.72
N LEU A 131 7.59 36.13 -1.31
CA LEU A 131 7.76 35.30 -2.50
C LEU A 131 7.45 36.09 -3.78
N LYS A 132 8.00 35.67 -4.92
CA LYS A 132 7.61 36.17 -6.24
C LYS A 132 6.52 35.25 -6.80
N SER A 133 5.61 35.76 -7.63
CA SER A 133 4.54 34.97 -8.26
C SER A 133 5.06 33.78 -9.11
N THR A 134 6.35 33.77 -9.46
CA THR A 134 7.06 32.70 -10.17
C THR A 134 7.68 31.61 -9.27
N PHE A 135 7.34 31.54 -7.98
CA PHE A 135 7.94 30.57 -7.03
C PHE A 135 7.92 29.10 -7.50
N ALA A 136 8.95 28.32 -7.14
CA ALA A 136 8.97 26.87 -7.34
C ALA A 136 8.13 26.15 -6.25
N ILE A 137 7.46 25.06 -6.59
CA ILE A 137 6.88 24.13 -5.61
C ILE A 137 7.80 22.92 -5.54
N ILE A 138 8.33 22.60 -4.36
CA ILE A 138 9.28 21.51 -4.16
C ILE A 138 8.62 20.25 -3.58
N ASP A 139 9.23 19.10 -3.83
CA ASP A 139 8.79 17.80 -3.32
C ASP A 139 9.47 17.40 -1.98
N ALA A 140 9.18 16.20 -1.49
CA ALA A 140 9.69 15.69 -0.22
C ALA A 140 11.20 15.37 -0.22
N ASP A 141 11.77 14.99 -1.37
CA ASP A 141 13.22 14.75 -1.46
C ASP A 141 13.99 16.06 -1.63
N ASP A 142 13.43 17.07 -2.32
CA ASP A 142 13.94 18.44 -2.27
C ASP A 142 13.84 19.05 -0.87
N GLN A 143 12.72 18.87 -0.17
CA GLN A 143 12.57 19.27 1.23
C GLN A 143 13.65 18.60 2.10
N ALA A 144 13.88 17.29 1.94
CA ALA A 144 14.93 16.58 2.69
C ALA A 144 16.35 17.04 2.32
N ARG A 145 16.62 17.32 1.03
CA ARG A 145 17.89 17.92 0.57
C ARG A 145 18.13 19.30 1.17
N LEU A 146 17.10 20.14 1.22
CA LEU A 146 17.17 21.50 1.73
C LEU A 146 17.28 21.55 3.27
N ALA A 147 16.49 20.73 3.95
CA ALA A 147 16.57 20.53 5.40
C ALA A 147 17.98 20.05 5.81
N LYS A 148 18.59 19.14 5.04
CA LYS A 148 19.98 18.72 5.24
C LYS A 148 20.97 19.90 5.16
N GLN A 149 20.88 20.74 4.11
CA GLN A 149 21.79 21.91 3.99
C GLN A 149 21.69 22.85 5.20
N VAL A 150 20.49 23.00 5.77
CA VAL A 150 20.24 23.84 6.95
C VAL A 150 20.84 23.22 8.23
N ILE A 151 20.79 21.90 8.38
CA ILE A 151 21.43 21.16 9.49
C ILE A 151 22.96 21.27 9.40
N GLU A 152 23.53 21.06 8.20
CA GLU A 152 24.98 21.17 7.96
C GLU A 152 25.50 22.61 8.22
N ALA A 153 24.74 23.63 7.82
CA ALA A 153 25.08 25.04 8.08
C ALA A 153 25.02 25.45 9.56
N GLU A 154 24.26 24.73 10.39
CA GLU A 154 24.16 24.92 11.84
C GLU A 154 25.15 24.06 12.65
N GLY A 155 26.10 23.41 11.97
CA GLY A 155 27.17 22.61 12.61
C GLY A 155 26.66 21.34 13.29
N LEU A 156 25.54 20.78 12.84
CA LEU A 156 24.95 19.55 13.36
C LEU A 156 25.39 18.32 12.56
N ASP A 157 25.57 17.18 13.24
CA ASP A 157 25.85 15.90 12.57
C ASP A 157 24.60 15.34 11.88
N GLU A 158 24.63 15.32 10.55
CA GLU A 158 23.60 14.76 9.68
C GLU A 158 23.37 13.25 9.89
N LYS A 159 24.35 12.50 10.42
CA LYS A 159 24.17 11.08 10.77
C LYS A 159 23.22 10.90 11.96
N ARG A 160 23.23 11.84 12.90
CA ARG A 160 22.37 11.84 14.10
C ARG A 160 21.06 12.58 13.87
N TRP A 161 21.09 13.63 13.05
CA TRP A 161 19.95 14.49 12.77
C TRP A 161 19.72 14.57 11.25
N SER A 162 18.96 13.62 10.69
CA SER A 162 18.77 13.55 9.24
C SER A 162 17.82 14.65 8.72
N GLY A 163 18.07 15.14 7.50
CA GLY A 163 17.18 16.10 6.82
C GLY A 163 15.75 15.59 6.61
N ARG A 164 15.56 14.27 6.51
CA ARG A 164 14.22 13.65 6.41
C ARG A 164 13.43 13.74 7.73
N MET A 165 14.10 13.59 8.88
CA MET A 165 13.46 13.77 10.19
C MET A 165 13.05 15.23 10.41
N LEU A 166 13.90 16.19 10.04
CA LEU A 166 13.56 17.61 10.11
C LEU A 166 12.42 17.97 9.13
N GLY A 167 12.43 17.44 7.91
CA GLY A 167 11.35 17.63 6.94
C GLY A 167 10.00 17.14 7.46
N PHE A 168 9.95 15.91 8.01
CA PHE A 168 8.74 15.35 8.63
C PHE A 168 8.23 16.17 9.81
N LEU A 169 9.13 16.66 10.67
CA LEU A 169 8.79 17.52 11.81
C LEU A 169 8.20 18.87 11.35
N ILE A 170 8.81 19.48 10.32
CA ILE A 170 8.33 20.72 9.70
C ILE A 170 6.97 20.51 9.03
N ASP A 171 6.76 19.41 8.31
CA ASP A 171 5.47 19.09 7.69
C ASP A 171 4.37 18.92 8.75
N GLY A 172 4.66 18.22 9.86
CA GLY A 172 3.74 18.10 11.00
C GLY A 172 3.32 19.46 11.59
N TRP A 173 4.24 20.42 11.69
CA TRP A 173 3.92 21.79 12.11
C TRP A 173 3.13 22.57 11.05
N LYS A 174 3.46 22.43 9.76
CA LYS A 174 2.73 23.07 8.65
C LYS A 174 1.31 22.54 8.50
N ASN A 175 1.09 21.23 8.68
CA ASN A 175 -0.24 20.60 8.74
C ASN A 175 -1.10 21.17 9.89
N ARG A 176 -0.46 21.63 10.98
CA ARG A 176 -1.09 22.35 12.10
C ARG A 176 -1.21 23.87 11.92
N GLY A 177 -0.78 24.40 10.77
CA GLY A 177 -0.83 25.84 10.46
C GLY A 177 0.19 26.69 11.23
N LEU A 178 1.21 26.05 11.81
CA LEU A 178 2.21 26.71 12.65
C LEU A 178 3.35 27.26 11.80
N THR A 179 3.57 28.57 11.87
CA THR A 179 4.81 29.23 11.45
C THR A 179 5.88 29.07 12.54
N PRO A 180 7.19 29.30 12.27
CA PRO A 180 8.26 29.05 13.25
C PRO A 180 8.08 29.78 14.60
N ASP A 181 7.44 30.95 14.59
CA ASP A 181 7.08 31.75 15.77
C ASP A 181 5.92 31.17 16.62
N LYS A 182 5.19 30.18 16.10
CA LYS A 182 4.01 29.56 16.73
C LYS A 182 4.24 28.12 17.21
N VAL A 183 5.43 27.57 16.99
CA VAL A 183 5.78 26.19 17.39
C VAL A 183 6.05 26.12 18.89
N PRO A 184 5.42 25.19 19.64
CA PRO A 184 5.71 24.99 21.06
C PRO A 184 7.15 24.53 21.33
N GLN A 185 7.79 25.07 22.38
CA GLN A 185 9.21 24.78 22.67
C GLN A 185 9.44 23.35 23.18
N ASP A 186 8.46 22.74 23.82
CA ASP A 186 8.47 21.36 24.31
C ASP A 186 8.46 20.33 23.17
N GLU A 187 7.71 20.60 22.10
CA GLU A 187 7.79 19.82 20.85
C GLU A 187 9.19 19.94 20.21
N ALA A 188 9.72 21.17 20.17
CA ALA A 188 11.01 21.48 19.56
C ALA A 188 12.22 20.89 20.32
N TRP A 189 12.10 20.67 21.63
CA TRP A 189 13.17 20.14 22.48
C TRP A 189 13.69 18.77 22.00
N ARG A 190 12.81 17.95 21.42
CA ARG A 190 13.09 16.55 21.04
C ARG A 190 14.04 16.39 19.84
N PHE A 191 14.33 17.45 19.09
CA PHE A 191 15.17 17.39 17.88
C PHE A 191 16.31 18.42 17.89
N ALA A 192 17.50 18.00 17.44
CA ALA A 192 18.69 18.84 17.32
C ALA A 192 19.06 19.63 18.60
N GLU A 193 18.89 19.01 19.78
CA GLU A 193 19.16 19.65 21.09
C GLU A 193 18.37 20.95 21.30
N GLY A 194 17.07 20.92 20.98
CA GLY A 194 16.16 22.07 21.08
C GLY A 194 16.28 23.09 19.95
N ARG A 195 17.21 22.91 18.99
CA ARG A 195 17.41 23.84 17.87
C ARG A 195 16.36 23.73 16.76
N ALA A 196 15.37 22.86 16.89
CA ALA A 196 14.40 22.55 15.83
C ALA A 196 13.62 23.77 15.30
N ILE A 197 13.24 24.72 16.18
CA ILE A 197 12.59 25.99 15.76
C ILE A 197 13.56 26.87 14.95
N LYS A 198 14.83 26.95 15.35
CA LYS A 198 15.87 27.70 14.62
C LYS A 198 16.10 27.11 13.24
N LEU A 199 16.17 25.78 13.15
CA LEU A 199 16.29 25.04 11.90
C LEU A 199 15.08 25.27 10.99
N TYR A 200 13.86 25.27 11.52
CA TYR A 200 12.65 25.58 10.76
C TYR A 200 12.65 27.03 10.25
N ALA A 201 13.01 28.01 11.09
CA ALA A 201 13.14 29.41 10.66
C ALA A 201 14.20 29.59 9.55
N ALA A 202 15.36 28.95 9.67
CA ALA A 202 16.41 28.96 8.65
C ALA A 202 15.98 28.27 7.34
N TYR A 203 15.23 27.17 7.43
CA TYR A 203 14.62 26.49 6.29
C TYR A 203 13.61 27.38 5.54
N GLN A 204 12.70 28.07 6.25
CA GLN A 204 11.78 29.02 5.62
C GLN A 204 12.51 30.20 4.97
N ALA A 205 13.52 30.78 5.65
CA ALA A 205 14.33 31.86 5.07
C ALA A 205 15.08 31.40 3.80
N ARG A 206 15.55 30.15 3.78
CA ARG A 206 16.20 29.55 2.62
C ARG A 206 15.22 29.31 1.47
N LEU A 207 14.01 28.83 1.73
CA LEU A 207 12.93 28.73 0.74
C LEU A 207 12.58 30.10 0.13
N THR A 208 12.38 31.13 0.95
CA THR A 208 12.15 32.50 0.47
C THR A 208 13.31 33.00 -0.41
N THR A 209 14.56 32.74 -0.01
CA THR A 209 15.77 33.10 -0.78
C THR A 209 15.82 32.40 -2.14
N LEU A 210 15.43 31.13 -2.20
CA LEU A 210 15.35 30.34 -3.43
C LEU A 210 14.11 30.65 -4.27
N ASN A 211 13.20 31.51 -3.77
CA ASN A 211 11.88 31.73 -4.35
C ASN A 211 11.12 30.40 -4.54
N ALA A 212 11.02 29.63 -3.46
CA ALA A 212 10.38 28.31 -3.43
C ALA A 212 9.42 28.19 -2.23
N ALA A 213 8.53 27.20 -2.30
CA ALA A 213 7.59 26.80 -1.26
C ALA A 213 7.42 25.27 -1.29
N ASP A 214 7.26 24.61 -0.14
CA ASP A 214 6.80 23.21 -0.12
C ASP A 214 5.26 23.11 -0.08
N PHE A 215 4.72 21.90 -0.04
CA PHE A 215 3.27 21.68 -0.05
C PHE A 215 2.56 22.29 1.16
N GLY A 216 3.17 22.25 2.34
CA GLY A 216 2.62 22.84 3.56
C GLY A 216 2.60 24.38 3.49
N ASP A 217 3.63 24.99 2.90
CA ASP A 217 3.70 26.44 2.71
C ASP A 217 2.55 27.02 1.88
N LEU A 218 2.00 26.24 0.93
CA LEU A 218 0.83 26.66 0.16
C LEU A 218 -0.32 27.02 1.09
N LEU A 219 -0.57 26.21 2.13
CA LEU A 219 -1.59 26.46 3.15
C LEU A 219 -1.14 27.51 4.17
N VAL A 220 0.06 27.36 4.76
CA VAL A 220 0.54 28.24 5.83
C VAL A 220 0.72 29.69 5.38
N HIS A 221 1.16 29.95 4.15
CA HIS A 221 1.20 31.30 3.60
C HIS A 221 -0.21 31.86 3.33
N ASN A 222 -1.16 31.06 2.86
CA ASN A 222 -2.56 31.52 2.71
C ASN A 222 -3.16 31.93 4.07
N LEU A 223 -2.98 31.10 5.11
CA LEU A 223 -3.38 31.43 6.47
C LEU A 223 -2.71 32.72 6.96
N THR A 224 -1.41 32.88 6.71
CA THR A 224 -0.64 34.07 7.09
C THR A 224 -1.14 35.33 6.38
N ILE A 225 -1.47 35.24 5.09
CA ILE A 225 -2.03 36.36 4.31
C ILE A 225 -3.39 36.75 4.88
N PHE A 226 -4.34 35.81 5.01
CA PHE A 226 -5.68 36.10 5.52
C PHE A 226 -5.71 36.55 6.98
N GLN A 227 -4.73 36.17 7.81
CA GLN A 227 -4.58 36.64 9.20
C GLN A 227 -3.97 38.05 9.31
N LYS A 228 -3.22 38.52 8.29
CA LYS A 228 -2.51 39.82 8.32
C LYS A 228 -3.11 40.88 7.38
N HIS A 229 -3.84 40.45 6.35
CA HIS A 229 -4.39 41.29 5.28
C HIS A 229 -5.91 41.04 5.17
N ALA A 230 -6.66 41.72 6.04
CA ALA A 230 -8.12 41.61 6.10
C ALA A 230 -8.82 42.15 4.84
N ASP A 231 -8.17 43.08 4.13
CA ASP A 231 -8.55 43.57 2.79
C ASP A 231 -8.52 42.47 1.73
N VAL A 232 -7.46 41.63 1.74
CA VAL A 232 -7.36 40.47 0.83
C VAL A 232 -8.39 39.41 1.20
N LEU A 233 -8.61 39.14 2.49
CA LEU A 233 -9.65 38.21 2.94
C LEU A 233 -11.06 38.68 2.55
N GLU A 234 -11.35 39.98 2.65
CA GLU A 234 -12.62 40.58 2.22
C GLU A 234 -12.84 40.44 0.70
N GLU A 235 -11.81 40.56 -0.14
CA GLU A 235 -11.92 40.27 -1.58
C GLU A 235 -12.39 38.82 -1.81
N TYR A 236 -11.82 37.86 -1.06
CA TYR A 236 -12.22 36.45 -1.15
C TYR A 236 -13.59 36.16 -0.53
N HIS A 237 -14.02 36.91 0.49
CA HIS A 237 -15.39 36.83 1.03
C HIS A 237 -16.44 37.37 0.04
N GLN A 238 -16.15 38.44 -0.71
CA GLN A 238 -17.03 38.93 -1.78
C GLN A 238 -17.06 37.99 -2.98
N ARG A 239 -15.93 37.31 -3.25
CA ARG A 239 -15.78 36.33 -4.32
C ARG A 239 -16.54 35.04 -3.98
N PHE A 240 -16.20 34.34 -2.90
CA PHE A 240 -16.72 33.01 -2.57
C PHE A 240 -18.06 33.05 -1.82
N ARG A 241 -19.15 33.14 -2.58
CA ARG A 241 -20.53 33.08 -2.04
C ARG A 241 -20.89 31.68 -1.50
N TYR A 242 -20.37 30.60 -2.09
CA TYR A 242 -20.56 29.23 -1.58
C TYR A 242 -19.24 28.49 -1.55
N LEU A 243 -19.03 27.72 -0.48
CA LEU A 243 -17.90 26.82 -0.31
C LEU A 243 -18.43 25.38 -0.29
N LEU A 244 -17.86 24.51 -1.11
CA LEU A 244 -18.17 23.09 -1.18
C LEU A 244 -16.89 22.30 -0.88
N VAL A 245 -16.97 21.37 0.07
CA VAL A 245 -15.82 20.60 0.56
C VAL A 245 -16.16 19.12 0.54
N ASP A 246 -15.30 18.33 -0.09
CA ASP A 246 -15.42 16.88 -0.24
C ASP A 246 -14.34 16.16 0.60
N GLU A 247 -14.68 14.96 1.08
CA GLU A 247 -13.88 14.17 2.04
C GLU A 247 -13.39 14.97 3.27
N TYR A 248 -14.30 15.75 3.87
CA TYR A 248 -13.99 16.69 4.96
C TYR A 248 -13.33 16.05 6.20
N GLN A 249 -13.56 14.76 6.45
CA GLN A 249 -12.90 14.02 7.54
C GLN A 249 -11.37 13.95 7.40
N ASP A 250 -10.84 14.04 6.17
CA ASP A 250 -9.41 13.93 5.90
C ASP A 250 -8.69 15.29 6.01
N THR A 251 -9.37 16.32 6.50
CA THR A 251 -8.78 17.67 6.61
C THR A 251 -7.80 17.76 7.77
N ASN A 252 -6.63 18.36 7.52
CA ASN A 252 -5.71 18.78 8.57
C ASN A 252 -6.15 20.13 9.18
N VAL A 253 -5.58 20.50 10.32
CA VAL A 253 -5.93 21.75 11.02
C VAL A 253 -5.69 22.98 10.14
N ALA A 254 -4.64 23.00 9.31
CA ALA A 254 -4.37 24.10 8.40
C ALA A 254 -5.49 24.30 7.34
N GLN A 255 -5.98 23.20 6.75
CA GLN A 255 -7.10 23.19 5.81
C GLN A 255 -8.42 23.60 6.47
N TYR A 256 -8.68 23.09 7.68
CA TYR A 256 -9.81 23.50 8.51
C TYR A 256 -9.78 25.01 8.81
N LEU A 257 -8.64 25.56 9.25
CA LEU A 257 -8.49 26.99 9.53
C LEU A 257 -8.68 27.85 8.28
N TRP A 258 -8.21 27.37 7.12
CA TRP A 258 -8.33 28.05 5.83
C TRP A 258 -9.79 28.12 5.38
N LEU A 259 -10.53 27.01 5.48
CA LEU A 259 -11.98 26.98 5.25
C LEU A 259 -12.73 27.88 6.23
N ARG A 260 -12.38 27.82 7.51
CA ARG A 260 -13.03 28.62 8.55
C ARG A 260 -12.86 30.12 8.33
N LEU A 261 -11.67 30.57 7.91
CA LEU A 261 -11.43 31.97 7.54
C LEU A 261 -12.29 32.40 6.33
N LEU A 262 -12.31 31.60 5.26
CA LEU A 262 -13.06 31.92 4.04
C LEU A 262 -14.59 31.87 4.24
N ALA A 263 -15.09 31.00 5.14
CA ALA A 263 -16.52 30.85 5.41
C ALA A 263 -17.13 31.95 6.30
N GLN A 264 -16.32 32.77 7.00
CA GLN A 264 -16.80 33.70 8.04
C GLN A 264 -17.95 34.63 7.62
N LYS A 265 -17.89 35.19 6.41
CA LYS A 265 -18.85 36.20 5.94
C LYS A 265 -20.10 35.60 5.30
N SER A 266 -19.93 34.68 4.35
CA SER A 266 -21.05 34.07 3.62
C SER A 266 -21.76 32.97 4.41
N ARG A 267 -21.05 32.26 5.31
CA ARG A 267 -21.50 31.08 6.10
C ARG A 267 -22.08 29.91 5.30
N ASN A 268 -22.23 30.06 3.99
CA ASN A 268 -22.67 29.06 3.03
C ASN A 268 -21.56 28.03 2.72
N ILE A 269 -21.10 27.31 3.75
CA ILE A 269 -20.16 26.20 3.63
C ILE A 269 -20.91 24.87 3.69
N CYS A 270 -20.69 24.02 2.69
CA CYS A 270 -21.24 22.67 2.63
C CYS A 270 -20.09 21.66 2.65
N CYS A 271 -19.90 21.01 3.79
CA CYS A 271 -18.96 19.91 3.94
C CYS A 271 -19.65 18.57 3.68
N VAL A 272 -18.98 17.69 2.96
CA VAL A 272 -19.38 16.30 2.72
C VAL A 272 -18.27 15.42 3.28
N GLY A 273 -18.64 14.42 4.09
CA GLY A 273 -17.65 13.58 4.73
C GLY A 273 -18.24 12.40 5.49
N ASP A 274 -17.33 11.58 6.01
CA ASP A 274 -17.60 10.35 6.72
C ASP A 274 -16.53 10.13 7.79
N ASP A 275 -16.90 10.37 9.04
CA ASP A 275 -16.09 10.16 10.24
C ASP A 275 -15.58 8.71 10.41
N ASP A 276 -16.26 7.74 9.81
CA ASP A 276 -15.86 6.32 9.83
C ASP A 276 -14.86 5.98 8.70
N GLN A 277 -14.66 6.87 7.72
CA GLN A 277 -13.64 6.72 6.66
C GLN A 277 -12.41 7.63 6.87
N SER A 278 -12.21 8.23 8.04
CA SER A 278 -11.00 8.99 8.39
C SER A 278 -9.81 8.05 8.62
N ILE A 279 -8.89 7.96 7.65
CA ILE A 279 -7.76 7.00 7.64
C ILE A 279 -6.41 7.62 7.23
N TYR A 280 -6.28 8.94 7.33
CA TYR A 280 -5.05 9.69 7.01
C TYR A 280 -4.53 10.50 8.21
N GLY A 281 -4.78 10.03 9.44
CA GLY A 281 -4.26 10.65 10.67
C GLY A 281 -2.73 10.54 10.81
N TRP A 282 -2.08 9.64 10.07
CA TRP A 282 -0.63 9.64 9.85
C TRP A 282 -0.14 10.75 8.90
N ARG A 283 -1.04 11.44 8.18
CA ARG A 283 -0.79 12.64 7.38
C ARG A 283 -1.28 13.92 8.07
N GLY A 284 -1.60 13.85 9.37
CA GLY A 284 -2.13 14.99 10.14
C GLY A 284 -3.59 15.35 9.83
N ALA A 285 -4.38 14.45 9.24
CA ALA A 285 -5.84 14.62 9.19
C ALA A 285 -6.44 14.48 10.60
N GLU A 286 -7.34 15.38 10.98
CA GLU A 286 -7.95 15.40 12.31
C GLU A 286 -9.45 15.11 12.20
N VAL A 287 -9.87 13.90 12.58
CA VAL A 287 -11.29 13.50 12.59
C VAL A 287 -12.15 14.43 13.46
N GLU A 288 -11.54 15.06 14.47
CA GLU A 288 -12.18 16.10 15.28
C GLU A 288 -12.78 17.26 14.44
N ASN A 289 -12.23 17.57 13.26
CA ASN A 289 -12.73 18.64 12.40
C ASN A 289 -14.17 18.38 11.90
N ILE A 290 -14.50 17.13 11.59
CA ILE A 290 -15.88 16.75 11.22
C ILE A 290 -16.76 16.57 12.46
N LEU A 291 -16.23 16.00 13.55
CA LEU A 291 -16.98 15.84 14.82
C LEU A 291 -17.38 17.16 15.47
N LYS A 292 -16.59 18.24 15.27
CA LYS A 292 -16.82 19.56 15.87
C LYS A 292 -17.61 20.53 14.97
N PHE A 293 -18.02 20.12 13.77
CA PHE A 293 -18.61 21.00 12.76
C PHE A 293 -19.82 21.81 13.26
N GLU A 294 -20.77 21.19 13.97
CA GLU A 294 -21.96 21.89 14.51
C GLU A 294 -21.62 22.95 15.58
N LYS A 295 -20.52 22.74 16.30
CA LYS A 295 -20.01 23.69 17.32
C LYS A 295 -19.26 24.85 16.68
N ASP A 296 -18.49 24.60 15.63
CA ASP A 296 -17.69 25.61 14.93
C ASP A 296 -18.48 26.43 13.92
N PHE A 297 -19.58 25.89 13.41
CA PHE A 297 -20.55 26.55 12.54
C PHE A 297 -21.96 26.52 13.16
N PRO A 298 -22.25 27.35 14.19
CA PRO A 298 -23.55 27.36 14.86
C PRO A 298 -24.72 27.58 13.89
N GLY A 299 -25.74 26.73 14.01
CA GLY A 299 -26.88 26.68 13.07
C GLY A 299 -26.63 25.77 11.86
N ALA A 300 -25.60 24.91 11.89
CA ALA A 300 -25.38 23.88 10.88
C ALA A 300 -26.58 22.94 10.72
N LYS A 301 -26.99 22.70 9.48
CA LYS A 301 -27.93 21.63 9.13
C LYS A 301 -27.13 20.36 8.81
N VAL A 302 -27.17 19.37 9.71
CA VAL A 302 -26.67 18.03 9.43
C VAL A 302 -27.73 17.26 8.63
N ILE A 303 -27.31 16.62 7.54
CA ILE A 303 -28.14 15.74 6.69
C ILE A 303 -27.42 14.41 6.58
N ARG A 304 -28.07 13.34 7.04
CA ARG A 304 -27.52 11.98 7.03
C ARG A 304 -27.85 11.30 5.71
N LEU A 305 -26.83 10.87 4.98
CA LEU A 305 -27.01 9.97 3.83
C LEU A 305 -26.64 8.55 4.30
N GLU A 306 -27.67 7.75 4.53
CA GLU A 306 -27.56 6.41 5.15
C GLU A 306 -27.87 5.26 4.19
N ARG A 307 -28.65 5.54 3.15
CA ARG A 307 -28.98 4.57 2.09
C ARG A 307 -27.76 4.30 1.21
N ASN A 308 -27.19 3.11 1.34
CA ASN A 308 -26.06 2.60 0.58
C ASN A 308 -26.54 1.86 -0.67
N TYR A 309 -25.87 2.13 -1.80
CA TYR A 309 -26.18 1.56 -3.12
C TYR A 309 -25.14 0.51 -3.58
N ARG A 310 -24.12 0.26 -2.78
CA ARG A 310 -22.92 -0.51 -3.11
C ARG A 310 -23.00 -1.95 -2.61
N SER A 311 -23.17 -2.14 -1.31
CA SER A 311 -22.89 -3.41 -0.62
C SER A 311 -24.18 -4.17 -0.28
N THR A 312 -24.11 -5.49 -0.16
CA THR A 312 -25.23 -6.31 0.35
C THR A 312 -25.51 -6.05 1.84
N PRO A 313 -26.72 -6.41 2.35
CA PRO A 313 -27.07 -6.24 3.76
C PRO A 313 -26.06 -6.84 4.73
N ALA A 314 -25.54 -8.06 4.46
CA ALA A 314 -24.58 -8.72 5.34
C ALA A 314 -23.23 -8.00 5.43
N ILE A 315 -22.73 -7.46 4.31
CA ILE A 315 -21.49 -6.66 4.28
C ILE A 315 -21.68 -5.36 5.09
N LEU A 316 -22.85 -4.73 5.01
CA LEU A 316 -23.17 -3.53 5.80
C LEU A 316 -23.37 -3.84 7.29
N ALA A 317 -23.98 -4.97 7.63
CA ALA A 317 -24.12 -5.42 9.01
C ALA A 317 -22.74 -5.70 9.65
N ALA A 318 -21.85 -6.41 8.95
CA ALA A 318 -20.49 -6.67 9.40
C ALA A 318 -19.68 -5.37 9.60
N ALA A 319 -19.73 -4.46 8.63
CA ALA A 319 -19.06 -3.15 8.74
C ALA A 319 -19.64 -2.29 9.88
N SER A 320 -20.97 -2.30 10.06
CA SER A 320 -21.66 -1.49 11.09
C SER A 320 -21.43 -2.04 12.50
N GLY A 321 -21.39 -3.37 12.66
CA GLY A 321 -21.05 -4.03 13.91
C GLY A 321 -19.62 -3.69 14.34
N LEU A 322 -18.65 -3.89 13.45
CA LEU A 322 -17.26 -3.54 13.68
C LEU A 322 -17.10 -2.08 14.11
N ILE A 323 -17.55 -1.12 13.30
CA ILE A 323 -17.35 0.30 13.60
C ILE A 323 -18.17 0.78 14.83
N SER A 324 -19.14 -0.01 15.30
CA SER A 324 -19.86 0.28 16.54
C SER A 324 -19.00 0.25 17.81
N ALA A 325 -17.80 -0.36 17.75
CA ALA A 325 -16.83 -0.33 18.84
C ALA A 325 -16.01 0.98 18.92
N ASN A 326 -16.16 1.93 17.97
CA ASN A 326 -15.61 3.28 18.10
C ASN A 326 -16.51 4.18 18.98
N ALA A 327 -15.89 4.95 19.86
CA ALA A 327 -16.54 5.85 20.80
C ALA A 327 -16.76 7.25 20.19
N GLN A 328 -15.84 7.74 19.36
CA GLN A 328 -15.93 9.08 18.74
C GLN A 328 -16.49 9.02 17.32
N ARG A 329 -17.81 9.26 17.19
CA ARG A 329 -18.55 9.35 15.91
C ARG A 329 -19.84 10.19 16.06
N LEU A 330 -20.37 10.66 14.93
CA LEU A 330 -21.59 11.47 14.82
C LEU A 330 -22.89 10.65 14.73
N GLY A 331 -22.79 9.32 14.72
CA GLY A 331 -23.92 8.39 14.72
C GLY A 331 -24.66 8.36 13.38
N LYS A 332 -24.49 7.26 12.64
CA LYS A 332 -25.20 6.95 11.40
C LYS A 332 -25.31 5.43 11.24
N THR A 333 -26.37 4.95 10.60
CA THR A 333 -26.63 3.51 10.38
C THR A 333 -26.86 3.25 8.90
N LEU A 334 -26.00 2.45 8.27
CA LEU A 334 -26.12 2.18 6.83
C LEU A 334 -27.08 1.04 6.53
N TRP A 335 -27.92 1.23 5.52
CA TRP A 335 -28.89 0.25 5.04
C TRP A 335 -28.96 0.24 3.52
N THR A 336 -29.54 -0.80 2.92
CA THR A 336 -29.59 -0.97 1.46
C THR A 336 -30.88 -1.68 1.03
N ASP A 337 -31.32 -1.41 -0.20
CA ASP A 337 -32.39 -2.17 -0.88
C ASP A 337 -31.84 -3.29 -1.77
N ARG A 338 -30.50 -3.50 -1.84
CA ARG A 338 -29.94 -4.68 -2.50
C ARG A 338 -30.49 -5.94 -1.79
N ALA A 339 -30.81 -6.96 -2.57
CA ALA A 339 -31.26 -8.25 -2.04
C ALA A 339 -30.23 -8.84 -1.07
N GLU A 340 -30.66 -9.80 -0.25
CA GLU A 340 -29.75 -10.62 0.55
C GLU A 340 -28.68 -11.25 -0.34
N GLY A 341 -27.46 -11.37 0.20
CA GLY A 341 -26.32 -11.97 -0.46
C GLY A 341 -25.46 -12.72 0.54
N ASP A 342 -24.34 -13.26 0.06
CA ASP A 342 -23.39 -14.01 0.88
C ASP A 342 -23.01 -13.26 2.17
N LYS A 343 -23.02 -13.99 3.29
CA LYS A 343 -22.39 -13.57 4.54
C LYS A 343 -20.90 -13.27 4.32
N VAL A 344 -20.32 -12.43 5.19
CA VAL A 344 -18.88 -12.19 5.21
C VAL A 344 -18.17 -13.46 5.67
N LYS A 345 -17.28 -14.01 4.83
CA LYS A 345 -16.61 -15.29 5.09
C LYS A 345 -15.30 -15.06 5.83
N VAL A 346 -15.14 -15.66 7.00
CA VAL A 346 -13.91 -15.62 7.80
C VAL A 346 -13.22 -16.99 7.75
N ARG A 347 -11.93 -17.02 7.41
CA ARG A 347 -11.13 -18.25 7.27
C ARG A 347 -9.77 -18.16 7.96
N GLY A 348 -9.50 -19.09 8.86
CA GLY A 348 -8.17 -19.30 9.45
C GLY A 348 -7.33 -20.28 8.62
N VAL A 349 -6.06 -19.95 8.40
CA VAL A 349 -5.07 -20.80 7.70
C VAL A 349 -3.80 -20.99 8.54
N TRP A 350 -2.92 -21.91 8.12
CA TRP A 350 -1.69 -22.19 8.87
C TRP A 350 -0.64 -21.08 8.76
N ASP A 351 -0.40 -20.59 7.55
CA ASP A 351 0.61 -19.57 7.23
C ASP A 351 0.21 -18.66 6.05
N ALA A 352 1.12 -17.74 5.67
CA ALA A 352 0.91 -16.78 4.59
C ALA A 352 0.95 -17.40 3.17
N GLU A 353 1.56 -18.57 2.99
CA GLU A 353 1.61 -19.26 1.70
C GLU A 353 0.31 -20.06 1.49
N GLU A 354 -0.24 -20.64 2.55
CA GLU A 354 -1.61 -21.19 2.56
C GLU A 354 -2.66 -20.07 2.41
N GLU A 355 -2.44 -18.89 2.99
CA GLU A 355 -3.32 -17.71 2.77
C GLU A 355 -3.36 -17.30 1.29
N ALA A 356 -2.20 -17.22 0.64
CA ALA A 356 -2.11 -16.94 -0.78
C ALA A 356 -2.72 -18.06 -1.62
N ARG A 357 -2.45 -19.33 -1.28
CA ARG A 357 -3.01 -20.53 -1.94
C ARG A 357 -4.53 -20.52 -1.92
N LEU A 358 -5.13 -20.30 -0.75
CA LEU A 358 -6.57 -20.17 -0.54
C LEU A 358 -7.18 -19.07 -1.39
N ILE A 359 -6.57 -17.88 -1.43
CA ILE A 359 -7.07 -16.74 -2.20
C ILE A 359 -6.92 -16.95 -3.72
N GLY A 360 -5.83 -17.57 -4.17
CA GLY A 360 -5.64 -17.95 -5.58
C GLY A 360 -6.68 -18.97 -6.06
N ASP A 361 -6.91 -20.03 -5.30
CA ASP A 361 -7.90 -21.07 -5.63
C ASP A 361 -9.35 -20.52 -5.58
N ASP A 362 -9.62 -19.54 -4.71
CA ASP A 362 -10.88 -18.78 -4.67
C ASP A 362 -11.07 -17.88 -5.91
N ILE A 363 -9.99 -17.27 -6.42
CA ILE A 363 -10.02 -16.42 -7.63
C ILE A 363 -10.28 -17.29 -8.87
N GLU A 364 -9.60 -18.42 -9.02
CA GLU A 364 -9.90 -19.41 -10.07
C GLU A 364 -11.36 -19.88 -10.01
N ALA A 365 -11.92 -20.04 -8.81
CA ALA A 365 -13.32 -20.45 -8.63
C ALA A 365 -14.33 -19.35 -9.05
N GLU A 366 -14.04 -18.07 -8.83
CA GLU A 366 -14.85 -16.96 -9.38
C GLU A 366 -14.67 -16.82 -10.89
N GLN A 367 -13.46 -17.01 -11.41
CA GLN A 367 -13.17 -16.98 -12.85
C GLN A 367 -13.89 -18.13 -13.59
N ALA A 368 -13.95 -19.33 -12.99
CA ALA A 368 -14.74 -20.46 -13.47
C ALA A 368 -16.27 -20.24 -13.39
N ARG A 369 -16.74 -19.26 -12.60
CA ARG A 369 -18.13 -18.76 -12.60
C ARG A 369 -18.38 -17.66 -13.64
N GLY A 370 -17.35 -17.28 -14.42
CA GLY A 370 -17.42 -16.25 -15.45
C GLY A 370 -17.15 -14.82 -14.98
N ARG A 371 -16.67 -14.62 -13.74
CA ARG A 371 -16.31 -13.28 -13.22
C ARG A 371 -14.97 -12.81 -13.81
N ALA A 372 -14.88 -11.53 -14.16
CA ALA A 372 -13.64 -10.96 -14.70
C ALA A 372 -12.60 -10.73 -13.59
N LEU A 373 -11.31 -10.79 -13.93
CA LEU A 373 -10.24 -10.52 -12.96
C LEU A 373 -10.27 -9.05 -12.47
N SER A 374 -10.83 -8.16 -13.29
CA SER A 374 -11.10 -6.75 -12.94
C SER A 374 -12.01 -6.54 -11.72
N ASP A 375 -12.81 -7.54 -11.37
CA ASP A 375 -13.89 -7.42 -10.40
C ASP A 375 -13.45 -7.87 -8.99
N MET A 376 -12.17 -8.25 -8.88
CA MET A 376 -11.57 -8.90 -7.72
C MET A 376 -10.37 -8.10 -7.21
N ALA A 377 -10.33 -7.87 -5.89
CA ALA A 377 -9.25 -7.14 -5.25
C ALA A 377 -8.77 -7.81 -3.96
N VAL A 378 -7.45 -7.77 -3.73
CA VAL A 378 -6.79 -8.23 -2.50
C VAL A 378 -6.24 -7.02 -1.77
N LEU A 379 -6.77 -6.74 -0.57
CA LEU A 379 -6.47 -5.51 0.17
C LEU A 379 -5.67 -5.82 1.44
N VAL A 380 -4.37 -5.59 1.39
CA VAL A 380 -3.45 -5.85 2.51
C VAL A 380 -3.31 -4.64 3.45
N ARG A 381 -2.91 -4.86 4.71
CA ARG A 381 -2.60 -3.77 5.65
C ARG A 381 -1.20 -3.17 5.42
N ALA A 382 -0.24 -3.97 4.96
CA ALA A 382 1.14 -3.56 4.73
C ALA A 382 1.72 -4.16 3.44
N ALA A 383 2.59 -3.41 2.76
CA ALA A 383 3.11 -3.78 1.44
C ALA A 383 3.90 -5.11 1.41
N PHE A 384 4.55 -5.51 2.53
CA PHE A 384 5.28 -6.78 2.60
C PHE A 384 4.36 -8.01 2.41
N GLN A 385 3.07 -7.89 2.76
CA GLN A 385 2.10 -8.97 2.59
C GLN A 385 1.80 -9.25 1.11
N MET A 386 2.02 -8.28 0.20
CA MET A 386 1.67 -8.40 -1.22
C MET A 386 2.40 -9.58 -1.88
N ARG A 387 3.67 -9.81 -1.52
CA ARG A 387 4.53 -10.74 -2.24
C ARG A 387 4.01 -12.18 -2.28
N ALA A 388 3.45 -12.70 -1.18
CA ALA A 388 2.89 -14.06 -1.20
C ALA A 388 1.76 -14.21 -2.24
N PHE A 389 1.00 -13.15 -2.49
CA PHE A 389 -0.01 -13.09 -3.54
C PHE A 389 0.61 -12.85 -4.93
N GLU A 390 1.61 -11.96 -5.07
CA GLU A 390 2.38 -11.82 -6.32
C GLU A 390 2.95 -13.18 -6.77
N ASP A 391 3.65 -13.88 -5.88
CA ASP A 391 4.29 -15.18 -6.13
C ASP A 391 3.25 -16.26 -6.48
N ARG A 392 2.15 -16.39 -5.73
CA ARG A 392 1.07 -17.35 -6.02
C ARG A 392 0.34 -17.05 -7.34
N PHE A 393 0.12 -15.78 -7.67
CA PHE A 393 -0.51 -15.39 -8.93
C PHE A 393 0.41 -15.67 -10.12
N ASN A 394 1.73 -15.48 -9.96
CA ASN A 394 2.74 -15.96 -10.92
C ASN A 394 2.66 -17.47 -11.13
N THR A 395 2.55 -18.27 -10.06
CA THR A 395 2.44 -19.74 -10.16
C THR A 395 1.17 -20.20 -10.89
N LEU A 396 0.06 -19.49 -10.72
CA LEU A 396 -1.25 -19.83 -11.31
C LEU A 396 -1.48 -19.20 -12.70
N GLY A 397 -0.61 -18.30 -13.15
CA GLY A 397 -0.83 -17.51 -14.38
C GLY A 397 -1.99 -16.50 -14.26
N ILE A 398 -2.32 -16.08 -13.03
CA ILE A 398 -3.37 -15.08 -12.78
C ILE A 398 -2.77 -13.69 -13.05
N ALA A 399 -3.33 -12.96 -14.03
CA ALA A 399 -2.91 -11.59 -14.29
C ALA A 399 -3.32 -10.65 -13.13
N TYR A 400 -2.39 -9.84 -12.63
CA TYR A 400 -2.60 -8.92 -11.51
C TYR A 400 -1.87 -7.59 -11.72
N ARG A 401 -2.21 -6.61 -10.87
CA ARG A 401 -1.59 -5.28 -10.83
C ARG A 401 -1.37 -4.83 -9.38
N VAL A 402 -0.26 -4.15 -9.13
CA VAL A 402 0.05 -3.56 -7.82
C VAL A 402 -0.29 -2.07 -7.82
N VAL A 403 -1.06 -1.60 -6.83
CA VAL A 403 -1.34 -0.16 -6.64
C VAL A 403 -0.56 0.38 -5.43
N GLY A 404 0.37 1.29 -5.70
CA GLY A 404 1.21 1.95 -4.68
C GLY A 404 2.72 1.83 -4.93
N GLY A 405 3.14 1.02 -5.90
CA GLY A 405 4.53 0.86 -6.33
C GLY A 405 4.65 -0.09 -7.52
N PRO A 406 5.85 -0.23 -8.13
CA PRO A 406 6.11 -1.22 -9.17
C PRO A 406 6.04 -2.67 -8.61
N ARG A 407 5.64 -3.62 -9.47
CA ARG A 407 5.62 -5.07 -9.15
C ARG A 407 7.00 -5.56 -8.71
N PHE A 408 7.09 -6.68 -7.98
CA PHE A 408 8.37 -7.17 -7.43
C PHE A 408 9.54 -7.17 -8.43
N TYR A 409 9.34 -7.74 -9.63
CA TYR A 409 10.35 -7.79 -10.70
C TYR A 409 10.55 -6.47 -11.48
N GLU A 410 9.70 -5.47 -11.29
CA GLU A 410 9.82 -4.15 -11.92
C GLU A 410 10.63 -3.14 -11.08
N ARG A 411 10.80 -3.42 -9.78
CA ARG A 411 11.56 -2.58 -8.84
C ARG A 411 13.00 -2.41 -9.33
N GLU A 412 13.57 -1.23 -9.06
CA GLU A 412 14.87 -0.81 -9.62
C GLU A 412 15.98 -1.82 -9.32
N GLU A 413 16.06 -2.25 -8.07
CA GLU A 413 17.03 -3.19 -7.52
C GLU A 413 16.82 -4.62 -8.04
N THR A 414 15.58 -5.08 -8.14
CA THR A 414 15.25 -6.39 -8.72
C THR A 414 15.62 -6.42 -10.21
N ARG A 415 15.36 -5.34 -10.95
CA ARG A 415 15.75 -5.22 -12.37
C ARG A 415 17.27 -5.12 -12.57
N ASP A 416 18.00 -4.52 -11.63
CA ASP A 416 19.47 -4.50 -11.66
C ASP A 416 20.03 -5.91 -11.39
N ALA A 417 19.50 -6.62 -10.39
CA ALA A 417 19.88 -8.00 -10.09
C ALA A 417 19.57 -8.96 -11.24
N LEU A 418 18.38 -8.86 -11.84
CA LEU A 418 18.01 -9.63 -13.01
C LEU A 418 18.89 -9.33 -14.22
N ALA A 419 19.37 -8.09 -14.38
CA ALA A 419 20.32 -7.75 -15.45
C ALA A 419 21.71 -8.36 -15.22
N TYR A 420 22.19 -8.47 -13.97
CA TYR A 420 23.37 -9.28 -13.67
C TYR A 420 23.17 -10.74 -14.07
N LEU A 421 22.08 -11.36 -13.63
CA LEU A 421 21.77 -12.75 -13.93
C LEU A 421 21.58 -13.04 -15.43
N ARG A 422 20.94 -12.12 -16.16
CA ARG A 422 20.80 -12.20 -17.63
C ARG A 422 22.14 -12.12 -18.33
N LEU A 423 23.02 -11.20 -17.91
CA LEU A 423 24.36 -11.05 -18.49
C LEU A 423 25.30 -12.23 -18.15
N ILE A 424 25.01 -12.96 -17.06
CA ILE A 424 25.67 -14.23 -16.70
C ILE A 424 25.18 -15.39 -17.59
N ARG A 425 23.87 -15.49 -17.88
CA ARG A 425 23.30 -16.48 -18.83
C ARG A 425 23.71 -16.18 -20.27
N ASN A 426 23.66 -14.92 -20.68
CA ASN A 426 23.93 -14.44 -22.03
C ASN A 426 24.80 -13.18 -21.99
N GLY A 427 26.08 -13.33 -22.31
CA GLY A 427 27.01 -12.21 -22.37
C GLY A 427 26.67 -11.15 -23.43
N ASP A 428 25.82 -11.47 -24.42
CA ASP A 428 25.44 -10.58 -25.51
C ASP A 428 24.11 -9.82 -25.24
N ASP A 429 23.59 -9.84 -24.01
CA ASP A 429 22.47 -8.96 -23.59
C ASP A 429 22.97 -7.52 -23.35
N ASP A 430 23.06 -6.75 -24.44
CA ASP A 430 23.47 -5.34 -24.44
C ASP A 430 22.60 -4.45 -23.53
N LEU A 431 21.30 -4.75 -23.38
CA LEU A 431 20.39 -3.97 -22.53
C LEU A 431 20.69 -4.20 -21.04
N SER A 432 20.99 -5.44 -20.66
CA SER A 432 21.47 -5.76 -19.32
C SER A 432 22.88 -5.21 -19.08
N PHE A 433 23.77 -5.27 -20.08
CA PHE A 433 25.12 -4.69 -20.02
C PHE A 433 25.07 -3.19 -19.71
N GLU A 434 24.34 -2.39 -20.50
CA GLU A 434 24.15 -0.95 -20.28
C GLU A 434 23.66 -0.65 -18.86
N ARG A 435 22.72 -1.46 -18.35
CA ARG A 435 22.09 -1.25 -17.04
C ARG A 435 23.05 -1.41 -15.87
N VAL A 436 23.94 -2.40 -15.90
CA VAL A 436 24.76 -2.78 -14.73
C VAL A 436 26.25 -2.47 -14.85
N VAL A 437 26.79 -2.21 -16.04
CA VAL A 437 28.23 -1.95 -16.26
C VAL A 437 28.82 -0.88 -15.33
N ASN A 438 28.07 0.20 -15.08
CA ASN A 438 28.46 1.29 -14.15
C ASN A 438 27.55 1.39 -12.91
N LYS A 439 26.91 0.29 -12.49
CA LYS A 439 26.05 0.23 -11.30
C LYS A 439 26.39 -0.99 -10.42
N PRO A 440 26.99 -0.83 -9.21
CA PRO A 440 27.55 0.40 -8.63
C PRO A 440 28.56 1.13 -9.51
N LYS A 441 28.81 2.41 -9.20
CA LYS A 441 29.70 3.28 -9.97
C LYS A 441 31.13 2.76 -9.99
N ARG A 442 31.62 2.37 -11.18
CA ARG A 442 32.98 1.89 -11.45
C ARG A 442 33.88 2.94 -12.12
N GLY A 443 33.36 4.15 -12.35
CA GLY A 443 34.07 5.22 -13.07
C GLY A 443 33.90 5.16 -14.59
N LEU A 444 33.04 4.28 -15.10
CA LEU A 444 32.71 4.12 -16.51
C LEU A 444 31.67 5.18 -16.94
N GLY A 445 32.12 6.43 -17.07
CA GLY A 445 31.28 7.56 -17.49
C GLY A 445 30.94 7.51 -18.98
N ASP A 446 29.98 8.36 -19.37
CA ASP A 446 29.26 8.33 -20.65
C ASP A 446 30.17 8.24 -21.90
N LYS A 447 31.34 8.89 -21.88
CA LYS A 447 32.33 8.80 -22.97
C LYS A 447 32.85 7.38 -23.19
N ALA A 448 33.06 6.60 -22.14
CA ALA A 448 33.51 5.21 -22.26
C ALA A 448 32.41 4.34 -22.90
N LEU A 449 31.16 4.51 -22.47
CA LEU A 449 30.00 3.84 -23.07
C LEU A 449 29.84 4.24 -24.55
N GLN A 450 29.99 5.54 -24.87
CA GLN A 450 29.97 6.03 -26.24
C GLN A 450 31.05 5.38 -27.12
N THR A 451 32.28 5.21 -26.62
CA THR A 451 33.35 4.45 -27.30
C THR A 451 32.92 3.00 -27.55
N LEU A 452 32.36 2.31 -26.55
CA LEU A 452 31.87 0.93 -26.72
C LEU A 452 30.78 0.84 -27.79
N HIS A 453 29.80 1.75 -27.79
CA HIS A 453 28.77 1.81 -28.84
C HIS A 453 29.31 2.13 -30.24
N VAL A 454 30.46 2.79 -30.36
CA VAL A 454 31.13 3.02 -31.65
C VAL A 454 31.82 1.74 -32.11
N ILE A 455 32.56 1.06 -31.24
CA ILE A 455 33.25 -0.21 -31.55
C ILE A 455 32.22 -1.30 -31.91
N ALA A 456 31.15 -1.44 -31.11
CA ALA A 456 30.06 -2.38 -31.33
C ALA A 456 29.41 -2.19 -32.72
N ARG A 457 28.97 -0.97 -33.04
CA ARG A 457 28.33 -0.65 -34.33
C ARG A 457 29.29 -0.71 -35.52
N ALA A 458 30.56 -0.37 -35.34
CA ALA A 458 31.55 -0.43 -36.42
C ALA A 458 31.97 -1.87 -36.78
N ARG A 459 31.82 -2.82 -35.85
CA ARG A 459 32.18 -4.24 -36.06
C ARG A 459 30.99 -5.21 -36.15
N GLY A 460 29.77 -4.75 -35.83
CA GLY A 460 28.57 -5.60 -35.83
C GLY A 460 28.55 -6.62 -34.68
N VAL A 461 29.00 -6.22 -33.49
CA VAL A 461 29.15 -7.10 -32.31
C VAL A 461 28.49 -6.49 -31.07
N SER A 462 28.19 -7.33 -30.07
CA SER A 462 27.66 -6.93 -28.76
C SER A 462 28.57 -5.95 -28.01
N LEU A 463 28.01 -5.20 -27.06
CA LEU A 463 28.74 -4.34 -26.13
C LEU A 463 29.74 -5.12 -25.27
N MET A 464 29.44 -6.37 -24.90
CA MET A 464 30.38 -7.24 -24.19
C MET A 464 31.57 -7.63 -25.06
N THR A 465 31.35 -7.92 -26.35
CA THR A 465 32.44 -8.18 -27.30
C THR A 465 33.23 -6.91 -27.61
N ALA A 466 32.55 -5.78 -27.81
CA ALA A 466 33.18 -4.47 -27.97
C ALA A 466 34.00 -4.06 -26.73
N ALA A 467 33.52 -4.40 -25.53
CA ALA A 467 34.25 -4.20 -24.29
C ALA A 467 35.58 -4.97 -24.29
N LYS A 468 35.56 -6.27 -24.58
CA LYS A 468 36.78 -7.10 -24.69
C LYS A 468 37.77 -6.51 -25.69
N LEU A 469 37.31 -6.15 -26.88
CA LEU A 469 38.13 -5.52 -27.93
C LEU A 469 38.72 -4.17 -27.48
N SER A 470 37.99 -3.36 -26.70
CA SER A 470 38.48 -2.10 -26.14
C SER A 470 39.50 -2.24 -25.00
N LEU A 471 39.73 -3.47 -24.50
CA LEU A 471 40.82 -3.78 -23.57
C LEU A 471 42.13 -4.07 -24.33
N GLU A 472 42.05 -4.45 -25.60
CA GLU A 472 43.20 -4.68 -26.49
C GLU A 472 43.68 -3.38 -27.16
N THR A 473 42.80 -2.39 -27.33
CA THR A 473 43.10 -1.07 -27.92
C THR A 473 43.23 0.03 -26.87
N ASP A 474 43.80 1.20 -27.23
CA ASP A 474 43.90 2.37 -26.34
C ASP A 474 42.74 3.37 -26.51
N ASP A 475 41.59 2.90 -26.97
CA ASP A 475 40.36 3.71 -27.13
C ASP A 475 39.75 4.16 -25.79
N LEU A 476 40.21 3.58 -24.67
CA LEU A 476 39.77 3.88 -23.31
C LEU A 476 40.93 4.29 -22.40
N GLY A 477 40.78 5.43 -21.71
CA GLY A 477 41.75 5.89 -20.71
C GLY A 477 41.93 4.88 -19.56
N GLY A 478 43.17 4.72 -19.07
CA GLY A 478 43.59 3.59 -18.23
C GLY A 478 42.73 3.29 -16.99
N ALA A 479 42.13 4.29 -16.34
CA ALA A 479 41.21 4.07 -15.22
C ALA A 479 39.90 3.38 -15.66
N ALA A 480 39.32 3.81 -16.78
CA ALA A 480 38.14 3.17 -17.38
C ALA A 480 38.49 1.79 -17.94
N LYS A 481 39.63 1.65 -18.63
CA LYS A 481 40.14 0.37 -19.16
C LYS A 481 40.30 -0.68 -18.03
N LYS A 482 40.88 -0.28 -16.88
CA LYS A 482 40.97 -1.15 -15.67
C LYS A 482 39.59 -1.51 -15.11
N ALA A 483 38.70 -0.53 -14.93
CA ALA A 483 37.37 -0.76 -14.38
C ALA A 483 36.51 -1.69 -15.25
N LEU A 484 36.61 -1.54 -16.57
CA LEU A 484 35.94 -2.40 -17.56
C LEU A 484 36.52 -3.81 -17.54
N ALA A 485 37.85 -3.97 -17.49
CA ALA A 485 38.49 -5.29 -17.38
C ALA A 485 38.05 -6.06 -16.12
N GLN A 486 37.92 -5.37 -14.98
CA GLN A 486 37.41 -5.97 -13.74
C GLN A 486 35.94 -6.40 -13.87
N PHE A 487 35.09 -5.60 -14.52
CA PHE A 487 33.69 -5.94 -14.76
C PHE A 487 33.53 -7.13 -15.72
N VAL A 488 34.20 -7.10 -16.88
CA VAL A 488 34.14 -8.19 -17.88
C VAL A 488 34.66 -9.50 -17.30
N GLY A 489 35.83 -9.48 -16.63
CA GLY A 489 36.41 -10.68 -16.02
C GLY A 489 35.59 -11.25 -14.87
N ALA A 490 34.80 -10.42 -14.17
CA ALA A 490 33.86 -10.88 -13.16
C ALA A 490 32.66 -11.61 -13.79
N ILE A 491 32.01 -11.02 -14.81
CA ILE A 491 30.90 -11.65 -15.54
C ILE A 491 31.36 -12.98 -16.18
N GLU A 492 32.52 -13.02 -16.84
CA GLU A 492 33.04 -14.25 -17.46
C GLU A 492 33.38 -15.35 -16.45
N ARG A 493 33.71 -14.99 -15.21
CA ARG A 493 33.90 -15.95 -14.11
C ARG A 493 32.56 -16.48 -13.64
N TRP A 494 31.61 -15.61 -13.28
CA TRP A 494 30.28 -16.02 -12.85
C TRP A 494 29.55 -16.85 -13.92
N ALA A 495 29.75 -16.58 -15.21
CA ALA A 495 29.20 -17.39 -16.32
C ALA A 495 29.84 -18.79 -16.48
N ARG A 496 30.96 -19.07 -15.80
CA ARG A 496 31.50 -20.42 -15.61
C ARG A 496 30.95 -21.03 -14.33
N ASP A 497 31.03 -20.30 -13.23
CA ASP A 497 30.61 -20.75 -11.89
C ASP A 497 29.11 -21.13 -11.85
N ALA A 498 28.27 -20.42 -12.61
CA ALA A 498 26.82 -20.67 -12.80
C ALA A 498 26.45 -22.05 -13.37
N LYS A 499 27.43 -22.88 -13.75
CA LYS A 499 27.21 -24.26 -14.23
C LYS A 499 27.23 -25.28 -13.10
N ASP A 500 27.92 -24.96 -12.02
CA ASP A 500 28.19 -25.85 -10.88
C ASP A 500 27.52 -25.33 -9.59
N MET A 501 26.73 -24.25 -9.67
CA MET A 501 26.04 -23.56 -8.56
C MET A 501 24.54 -23.42 -8.82
N THR A 502 23.73 -23.41 -7.77
CA THR A 502 22.28 -23.16 -7.87
C THR A 502 21.97 -21.69 -8.21
N PRO A 503 20.74 -21.36 -8.68
CA PRO A 503 20.38 -20.00 -9.08
C PRO A 503 20.40 -19.00 -7.90
N ALA A 504 20.17 -19.47 -6.68
CA ALA A 504 20.30 -18.65 -5.47
C ALA A 504 21.77 -18.35 -5.15
N GLU A 505 22.65 -19.35 -5.14
CA GLU A 505 24.06 -19.17 -4.81
C GLU A 505 24.78 -18.26 -5.81
N ILE A 506 24.50 -18.40 -7.11
CA ILE A 506 25.09 -17.52 -8.14
C ILE A 506 24.53 -16.09 -8.07
N ALA A 507 23.26 -15.92 -7.68
CA ALA A 507 22.69 -14.60 -7.45
C ALA A 507 23.33 -13.91 -6.24
N GLU A 508 23.51 -14.61 -5.12
CA GLU A 508 24.18 -14.08 -3.93
C GLU A 508 25.64 -13.71 -4.25
N LEU A 509 26.41 -14.61 -4.86
CA LEU A 509 27.81 -14.38 -5.26
C LEU A 509 27.95 -13.14 -6.17
N ALA A 510 27.16 -13.06 -7.23
CA ALA A 510 27.23 -11.94 -8.17
C ALA A 510 26.78 -10.61 -7.54
N LEU A 511 25.78 -10.62 -6.66
CA LEU A 511 25.28 -9.41 -6.01
C LEU A 511 26.21 -8.87 -4.91
N GLU A 512 26.94 -9.75 -4.21
CA GLU A 512 27.99 -9.33 -3.27
C GLU A 512 29.27 -8.89 -4.01
N GLU A 513 29.87 -9.73 -4.85
CA GLU A 513 31.16 -9.44 -5.49
C GLU A 513 31.10 -8.29 -6.53
N SER A 514 29.94 -8.02 -7.13
CA SER A 514 29.74 -6.81 -7.95
C SER A 514 29.82 -5.51 -7.14
N GLY A 515 29.74 -5.60 -5.81
CA GLY A 515 29.55 -4.49 -4.87
C GLY A 515 28.12 -3.96 -4.83
N TYR A 516 27.15 -4.63 -5.46
CA TYR A 516 25.78 -4.13 -5.58
C TYR A 516 25.03 -4.16 -4.24
N VAL A 517 25.20 -5.22 -3.46
CA VAL A 517 24.70 -5.31 -2.09
C VAL A 517 25.36 -4.24 -1.20
N ASP A 518 26.68 -4.11 -1.26
CA ASP A 518 27.44 -3.16 -0.43
C ASP A 518 27.13 -1.69 -0.77
N MET A 519 26.81 -1.38 -2.02
CA MET A 519 26.27 -0.09 -2.44
C MET A 519 24.97 0.25 -1.68
N TRP A 520 24.10 -0.72 -1.42
CA TRP A 520 22.89 -0.50 -0.63
C TRP A 520 23.16 -0.56 0.88
N LYS A 521 24.02 -1.47 1.39
CA LYS A 521 24.46 -1.49 2.81
C LYS A 521 25.08 -0.15 3.25
N THR A 522 25.72 0.58 2.33
CA THR A 522 26.35 1.90 2.58
C THR A 522 25.48 3.09 2.14
N SER A 523 24.29 2.86 1.59
CA SER A 523 23.41 3.92 1.07
C SER A 523 22.67 4.65 2.19
N LYS A 524 22.61 5.99 2.10
CA LYS A 524 21.76 6.83 2.98
C LYS A 524 20.32 6.98 2.49
N SER A 525 19.88 6.16 1.53
CA SER A 525 18.48 6.17 1.08
C SER A 525 17.55 5.57 2.13
N ALA A 526 16.37 6.15 2.35
CA ALA A 526 15.34 5.50 3.19
C ALA A 526 14.80 4.19 2.58
N GLN A 527 15.08 3.94 1.30
CA GLN A 527 14.75 2.68 0.65
C GLN A 527 15.87 1.63 0.80
N ALA A 528 17.04 1.96 1.37
CA ALA A 528 18.20 1.06 1.40
C ALA A 528 17.88 -0.30 2.04
N ASP A 529 17.28 -0.30 3.23
CA ASP A 529 16.90 -1.53 3.94
C ASP A 529 15.87 -2.35 3.16
N GLY A 530 14.80 -1.70 2.67
CA GLY A 530 13.77 -2.37 1.85
C GLY A 530 14.29 -2.89 0.50
N LYS A 531 15.32 -2.26 -0.07
CA LYS A 531 16.02 -2.73 -1.27
C LYS A 531 16.94 -3.91 -0.98
N LEU A 532 17.66 -3.88 0.15
CA LEU A 532 18.44 -5.03 0.64
C LEU A 532 17.54 -6.24 0.92
N ASP A 533 16.36 -6.03 1.50
CA ASP A 533 15.37 -7.08 1.70
C ASP A 533 14.82 -7.58 0.34
N ASN A 534 14.44 -6.71 -0.60
CA ASN A 534 14.03 -7.13 -1.95
C ASN A 534 15.12 -7.96 -2.67
N LEU A 535 16.41 -7.69 -2.45
CA LEU A 535 17.52 -8.49 -3.01
C LEU A 535 17.64 -9.86 -2.36
N LYS A 536 17.59 -9.96 -1.02
CA LYS A 536 17.55 -11.26 -0.31
C LYS A 536 16.36 -12.10 -0.79
N GLU A 537 15.23 -11.45 -1.02
CA GLU A 537 13.99 -12.11 -1.43
C GLU A 537 13.98 -12.50 -2.92
N LEU A 538 14.81 -11.87 -3.77
CA LEU A 538 15.13 -12.37 -5.12
C LEU A 538 16.03 -13.62 -5.04
N VAL A 539 17.05 -13.61 -4.18
CA VAL A 539 17.89 -14.81 -3.94
C VAL A 539 17.03 -15.96 -3.40
N ARG A 540 16.09 -15.67 -2.49
CA ARG A 540 15.11 -16.65 -1.99
C ARG A 540 14.21 -17.20 -3.10
N ALA A 541 13.64 -16.33 -3.95
CA ALA A 541 12.79 -16.76 -5.07
C ALA A 541 13.57 -17.62 -6.09
N ALA A 542 14.86 -17.34 -6.29
CA ALA A 542 15.73 -18.15 -7.14
C ALA A 542 16.01 -19.56 -6.57
N SER A 543 15.82 -19.79 -5.26
CA SER A 543 16.03 -21.11 -4.65
C SER A 543 14.92 -22.14 -4.94
N GLU A 544 13.82 -21.72 -5.55
CA GLU A 544 12.71 -22.59 -5.99
C GLU A 544 12.98 -23.25 -7.37
N PHE A 545 14.12 -22.96 -8.00
CA PHE A 545 14.46 -23.37 -9.37
C PHE A 545 15.79 -24.12 -9.43
N ASP A 546 15.82 -25.22 -10.18
CA ASP A 546 17.05 -26.02 -10.37
C ASP A 546 18.11 -25.33 -11.24
N THR A 547 17.70 -24.43 -12.15
CA THR A 547 18.59 -23.80 -13.15
C THR A 547 18.33 -22.30 -13.32
N LEU A 548 19.39 -21.55 -13.61
CA LEU A 548 19.33 -20.10 -13.81
C LEU A 548 18.50 -19.74 -15.05
N GLU A 549 18.52 -20.62 -16.05
CA GLU A 549 17.68 -20.55 -17.25
C GLU A 549 16.19 -20.62 -16.89
N GLY A 550 15.75 -21.66 -16.15
CA GLY A 550 14.35 -21.82 -15.74
C GLY A 550 13.83 -20.67 -14.88
N TYR A 551 14.67 -20.13 -13.98
CA TYR A 551 14.32 -18.93 -13.20
C TYR A 551 14.11 -17.70 -14.10
N LEU A 552 15.05 -17.41 -15.00
CA LEU A 552 14.97 -16.23 -15.86
C LEU A 552 13.83 -16.31 -16.88
N ASP A 553 13.50 -17.50 -17.37
CA ASP A 553 12.38 -17.72 -18.30
C ASP A 553 11.03 -17.60 -17.57
N HIS A 554 10.91 -18.05 -16.32
CA HIS A 554 9.73 -17.79 -15.48
C HIS A 554 9.48 -16.28 -15.29
N VAL A 555 10.53 -15.52 -14.95
CA VAL A 555 10.43 -14.05 -14.76
C VAL A 555 10.05 -13.32 -16.05
N ALA A 556 10.45 -13.84 -17.22
CA ALA A 556 10.01 -13.30 -18.51
C ALA A 556 8.50 -13.55 -18.74
N LEU A 557 8.04 -14.80 -18.59
CA LEU A 557 6.63 -15.19 -18.80
C LEU A 557 5.66 -14.42 -17.88
N VAL A 558 6.03 -14.23 -16.61
CA VAL A 558 5.28 -13.39 -15.65
C VAL A 558 5.07 -11.95 -16.14
N SER A 559 6.06 -11.41 -16.86
CA SER A 559 5.96 -10.05 -17.42
C SER A 559 4.95 -10.01 -18.57
N GLU A 560 5.02 -10.95 -19.51
CA GLU A 560 4.18 -11.02 -20.72
C GLU A 560 2.71 -11.31 -20.41
N LEU A 561 2.41 -12.25 -19.50
CA LEU A 561 1.02 -12.57 -19.10
C LEU A 561 0.23 -11.35 -18.59
N THR A 562 0.93 -10.33 -18.08
CA THR A 562 0.30 -9.12 -17.55
C THR A 562 -0.10 -8.13 -18.66
N GLU A 563 0.63 -8.12 -19.79
CA GLU A 563 0.35 -7.22 -20.92
C GLU A 563 -0.75 -7.78 -21.85
N ALA A 564 -0.92 -9.11 -21.88
CA ALA A 564 -1.85 -9.80 -22.78
C ALA A 564 -3.26 -10.08 -22.20
N SER A 565 -3.58 -9.65 -20.98
CA SER A 565 -4.78 -10.13 -20.27
C SER A 565 -6.10 -9.44 -20.68
N GLU A 566 -6.75 -9.93 -21.73
CA GLU A 566 -8.07 -9.46 -22.20
C GLU A 566 -9.18 -9.55 -21.12
N SER A 567 -9.06 -10.48 -20.17
CA SER A 567 -10.02 -10.68 -19.06
C SER A 567 -9.79 -9.76 -17.84
N GLY A 568 -8.94 -8.75 -17.98
CA GLY A 568 -8.56 -7.83 -16.91
C GLY A 568 -7.47 -8.38 -15.99
N GLN A 569 -7.31 -7.75 -14.84
CA GLN A 569 -6.23 -8.03 -13.87
C GLN A 569 -6.75 -7.90 -12.44
N VAL A 570 -6.38 -8.82 -11.55
CA VAL A 570 -6.68 -8.75 -10.11
C VAL A 570 -5.99 -7.55 -9.48
N TRP A 571 -6.70 -6.81 -8.63
CA TRP A 571 -6.18 -5.59 -8.02
C TRP A 571 -5.56 -5.84 -6.63
N LEU A 572 -4.24 -5.95 -6.57
CA LEU A 572 -3.47 -6.10 -5.33
C LEU A 572 -3.03 -4.73 -4.81
N MET A 573 -3.50 -4.33 -3.62
CA MET A 573 -3.21 -3.00 -3.08
C MET A 573 -3.30 -2.92 -1.55
N THR A 574 -2.88 -1.79 -0.97
CA THR A 574 -3.13 -1.55 0.47
C THR A 574 -4.56 -1.07 0.72
N LEU A 575 -5.11 -1.34 1.91
CA LEU A 575 -6.39 -0.79 2.38
C LEU A 575 -6.47 0.74 2.22
N HIS A 576 -5.37 1.46 2.46
CA HIS A 576 -5.26 2.91 2.27
C HIS A 576 -5.39 3.36 0.80
N ALA A 577 -4.93 2.55 -0.15
CA ALA A 577 -5.01 2.80 -1.58
C ALA A 577 -6.40 2.44 -2.17
N ALA A 578 -7.16 1.57 -1.49
CA ALA A 578 -8.50 1.17 -1.89
C ALA A 578 -9.58 2.22 -1.60
N LYS A 579 -9.27 3.28 -0.84
CA LYS A 579 -10.22 4.34 -0.51
C LYS A 579 -10.74 5.03 -1.78
N GLY A 580 -12.06 5.23 -1.82
CA GLY A 580 -12.78 5.73 -2.99
C GLY A 580 -13.06 4.69 -4.08
N LEU A 581 -12.51 3.46 -4.00
CA LEU A 581 -12.81 2.36 -4.92
C LEU A 581 -13.95 1.46 -4.39
N GLU A 582 -14.39 0.53 -5.24
CA GLU A 582 -15.41 -0.51 -5.03
C GLU A 582 -15.15 -1.69 -5.96
N PHE A 583 -15.39 -2.92 -5.49
CA PHE A 583 -15.18 -4.17 -6.23
C PHE A 583 -16.25 -5.22 -5.86
N PRO A 584 -16.80 -5.98 -6.83
CA PRO A 584 -17.72 -7.07 -6.54
C PRO A 584 -17.21 -8.09 -5.52
N VAL A 585 -15.95 -8.53 -5.62
CA VAL A 585 -15.32 -9.46 -4.68
C VAL A 585 -14.07 -8.84 -4.05
N VAL A 586 -14.00 -8.88 -2.72
CA VAL A 586 -12.86 -8.36 -1.95
C VAL A 586 -12.32 -9.42 -0.99
N PHE A 587 -11.01 -9.61 -1.08
CA PHE A 587 -10.22 -10.43 -0.16
C PHE A 587 -9.46 -9.51 0.82
N LEU A 588 -9.56 -9.81 2.12
CA LEU A 588 -9.00 -9.05 3.23
C LEU A 588 -8.06 -9.95 4.06
N PRO A 589 -6.83 -10.22 3.56
CA PRO A 589 -5.88 -11.09 4.24
C PRO A 589 -5.09 -10.43 5.38
N GLY A 590 -4.55 -11.26 6.26
CA GLY A 590 -3.70 -10.88 7.38
C GLY A 590 -4.40 -10.09 8.48
N TRP A 591 -5.62 -10.49 8.83
CA TRP A 591 -6.33 -9.99 10.02
C TRP A 591 -5.73 -10.64 11.28
N GLU A 592 -4.51 -10.23 11.61
CA GLU A 592 -3.70 -10.71 12.72
C GLU A 592 -3.32 -9.57 13.67
N GLU A 593 -3.33 -9.83 14.99
CA GLU A 593 -2.81 -8.90 15.98
C GLU A 593 -1.34 -8.53 15.69
N GLY A 594 -1.05 -7.23 15.78
CA GLY A 594 0.26 -6.65 15.49
C GLY A 594 0.52 -6.32 14.03
N ILE A 595 -0.15 -7.01 13.09
CA ILE A 595 -0.18 -6.63 11.67
C ILE A 595 -1.37 -5.69 11.41
N PHE A 596 -2.58 -6.13 11.79
CA PHE A 596 -3.83 -5.40 11.64
C PHE A 596 -4.81 -5.75 12.78
N PRO A 597 -4.85 -4.97 13.88
CA PRO A 597 -4.25 -3.64 14.05
C PRO A 597 -2.71 -3.66 14.15
N SER A 598 -2.07 -2.66 13.55
CA SER A 598 -0.62 -2.50 13.56
C SER A 598 -0.08 -2.17 14.95
N GLN A 599 0.79 -3.04 15.51
CA GLN A 599 1.35 -2.89 16.86
C GLN A 599 2.00 -1.52 17.07
N ARG A 600 2.85 -1.09 16.12
CA ARG A 600 3.54 0.19 16.18
C ARG A 600 2.58 1.38 16.31
N SER A 601 1.44 1.34 15.61
CA SER A 601 0.43 2.41 15.68
C SER A 601 -0.21 2.46 17.07
N LEU A 602 -0.51 1.30 17.66
CA LEU A 602 -1.02 1.18 19.03
C LEU A 602 0.00 1.68 20.07
N GLU A 603 1.29 1.43 19.87
CA GLU A 603 2.37 1.95 20.73
C GLU A 603 2.52 3.49 20.62
N GLU A 604 2.33 4.06 19.42
CA GLU A 604 2.48 5.51 19.18
C GLU A 604 1.27 6.36 19.65
N LYS A 605 0.02 5.90 19.50
CA LYS A 605 -1.19 6.68 19.86
C LYS A 605 -2.24 5.94 20.71
N GLY A 606 -2.00 4.70 21.14
CA GLY A 606 -2.93 3.94 21.99
C GLY A 606 -4.34 3.77 21.38
N ALA A 607 -5.37 4.07 22.17
CA ALA A 607 -6.77 3.91 21.77
C ALA A 607 -7.16 4.71 20.50
N ALA A 608 -6.55 5.88 20.27
CA ALA A 608 -6.82 6.68 19.07
C ALA A 608 -6.30 5.99 17.79
N ALA A 609 -5.16 5.29 17.87
CA ALA A 609 -4.69 4.45 16.77
C ALA A 609 -5.58 3.21 16.56
N LEU A 610 -6.11 2.61 17.64
CA LEU A 610 -7.04 1.50 17.50
C LEU A 610 -8.31 1.92 16.75
N GLU A 611 -8.88 3.09 17.06
CA GLU A 611 -10.01 3.61 16.28
C GLU A 611 -9.63 3.95 14.81
N GLU A 612 -8.41 4.42 14.53
CA GLU A 612 -7.91 4.69 13.17
C GLU A 612 -7.73 3.39 12.36
N GLU A 613 -7.15 2.35 12.95
CA GLU A 613 -7.07 1.00 12.36
C GLU A 613 -8.45 0.38 12.16
N ARG A 614 -9.41 0.62 13.06
CA ARG A 614 -10.80 0.14 12.92
C ARG A 614 -11.56 0.87 11.81
N ARG A 615 -11.35 2.19 11.63
CA ARG A 615 -11.82 2.95 10.45
C ARG A 615 -11.22 2.38 9.16
N LEU A 616 -9.95 1.95 9.18
CA LEU A 616 -9.31 1.29 8.03
C LEU A 616 -9.93 -0.09 7.72
N ALA A 617 -10.31 -0.86 8.75
CA ALA A 617 -11.01 -2.13 8.59
C ALA A 617 -12.44 -1.96 8.05
N TYR A 618 -13.18 -0.96 8.56
CA TYR A 618 -14.46 -0.52 8.01
C TYR A 618 -14.36 -0.09 6.54
N VAL A 619 -13.32 0.70 6.19
CA VAL A 619 -13.03 1.04 4.78
C VAL A 619 -12.82 -0.23 3.96
N GLY A 620 -12.04 -1.20 4.46
CA GLY A 620 -11.81 -2.50 3.81
C GLY A 620 -13.08 -3.26 3.47
N ILE A 621 -13.92 -3.55 4.48
CA ILE A 621 -15.19 -4.28 4.29
C ILE A 621 -16.10 -3.51 3.31
N THR A 622 -16.23 -2.19 3.47
CA THR A 622 -17.08 -1.35 2.60
C THR A 622 -16.52 -1.11 1.19
N ARG A 623 -15.43 -1.78 0.79
CA ARG A 623 -15.02 -1.86 -0.63
C ARG A 623 -15.81 -2.94 -1.39
N ALA A 624 -16.32 -3.96 -0.69
CA ALA A 624 -17.02 -5.08 -1.29
C ALA A 624 -18.46 -4.71 -1.69
N GLU A 625 -18.88 -5.12 -2.88
CA GLU A 625 -20.29 -5.03 -3.29
C GLU A 625 -21.07 -6.32 -3.00
N GLU A 626 -20.52 -7.47 -3.39
CA GLU A 626 -21.24 -8.77 -3.40
C GLU A 626 -20.65 -9.78 -2.43
N SER A 627 -19.31 -9.89 -2.35
CA SER A 627 -18.62 -10.89 -1.53
C SER A 627 -17.41 -10.29 -0.81
N CYS A 628 -17.42 -10.36 0.52
CA CYS A 628 -16.29 -9.99 1.38
C CYS A 628 -15.71 -11.24 2.07
N ARG A 629 -14.39 -11.43 1.96
CA ARG A 629 -13.69 -12.65 2.39
C ARG A 629 -12.47 -12.27 3.23
N ILE A 630 -12.53 -12.48 4.54
CA ILE A 630 -11.47 -12.17 5.52
C ILE A 630 -10.63 -13.43 5.79
N SER A 631 -9.31 -13.28 5.92
CA SER A 631 -8.43 -14.36 6.35
C SER A 631 -7.35 -13.92 7.34
N PHE A 632 -6.87 -14.90 8.11
CA PHE A 632 -5.78 -14.76 9.07
C PHE A 632 -4.96 -16.06 9.10
N ALA A 633 -3.64 -15.92 9.29
CA ALA A 633 -2.70 -17.02 9.46
C ALA A 633 -2.38 -17.25 10.94
N ALA A 634 -2.22 -18.51 11.34
CA ALA A 634 -1.78 -18.86 12.69
C ALA A 634 -0.27 -18.63 12.93
N ASN A 635 0.54 -18.62 11.86
CA ASN A 635 1.96 -18.34 11.89
C ASN A 635 2.33 -17.45 10.71
N ARG A 636 3.21 -16.46 10.90
CA ARG A 636 3.76 -15.68 9.78
C ARG A 636 5.26 -15.52 9.90
N GLN A 637 5.96 -15.66 8.77
CA GLN A 637 7.37 -15.28 8.67
C GLN A 637 7.46 -13.77 8.46
N VAL A 638 8.10 -13.07 9.39
CA VAL A 638 8.28 -11.60 9.36
C VAL A 638 9.76 -11.30 9.60
N TYR A 639 10.40 -10.59 8.66
CA TYR A 639 11.85 -10.39 8.61
C TYR A 639 12.64 -11.70 8.76
N GLY A 640 12.26 -12.73 8.00
CA GLY A 640 12.87 -14.07 8.02
C GLY A 640 12.54 -14.93 9.26
N ARG A 641 11.95 -14.37 10.32
CA ARG A 641 11.63 -15.09 11.56
C ARG A 641 10.17 -15.52 11.59
N TRP A 642 9.93 -16.79 11.89
CA TRP A 642 8.60 -17.29 12.20
C TRP A 642 8.10 -16.74 13.53
N GLN A 643 6.86 -16.25 13.54
CA GLN A 643 6.15 -15.77 14.72
C GLN A 643 4.75 -16.38 14.71
N ALA A 644 4.29 -16.87 15.86
CA ALA A 644 2.89 -17.25 16.03
C ALA A 644 2.04 -15.98 16.05
N ALA A 645 1.00 -15.92 15.22
CA ALA A 645 0.14 -14.77 15.09
C ALA A 645 -1.23 -15.08 15.69
N MET A 646 -1.78 -14.16 16.48
CA MET A 646 -3.14 -14.27 17.01
C MET A 646 -4.14 -13.66 16.01
N PRO A 647 -5.36 -14.20 15.88
CA PRO A 647 -6.41 -13.54 15.11
C PRO A 647 -6.64 -12.11 15.61
N SER A 648 -6.90 -11.18 14.69
CA SER A 648 -7.20 -9.79 15.03
C SER A 648 -8.47 -9.68 15.86
N ARG A 649 -8.46 -8.83 16.89
CA ARG A 649 -9.67 -8.48 17.66
C ARG A 649 -10.81 -7.93 16.79
N PHE A 650 -10.49 -7.40 15.60
CA PHE A 650 -11.49 -6.95 14.64
C PHE A 650 -12.36 -8.10 14.09
N ILE A 651 -11.98 -9.37 14.30
CA ILE A 651 -12.79 -10.55 13.96
C ILE A 651 -13.88 -10.77 15.03
N ASP A 652 -13.53 -10.69 16.31
CA ASP A 652 -14.48 -10.82 17.43
C ASP A 652 -15.43 -9.60 17.56
N GLU A 653 -15.10 -8.48 16.90
CA GLU A 653 -15.97 -7.30 16.75
C GLU A 653 -16.98 -7.43 15.59
N LEU A 654 -16.98 -8.54 14.82
CA LEU A 654 -17.98 -8.82 13.79
C LEU A 654 -19.21 -9.55 14.38
N PRO A 655 -20.44 -9.19 13.98
CA PRO A 655 -21.64 -9.84 14.49
C PRO A 655 -21.91 -11.19 13.80
N GLU A 656 -22.31 -12.20 14.59
CA GLU A 656 -22.44 -13.61 14.15
C GLU A 656 -23.49 -13.81 13.04
N ASP A 657 -24.52 -12.98 13.00
CA ASP A 657 -25.58 -13.03 12.00
C ASP A 657 -25.07 -12.58 10.61
N ALA A 658 -24.10 -11.69 10.54
CA ALA A 658 -23.47 -11.22 9.31
C ALA A 658 -22.31 -12.10 8.79
N VAL A 659 -21.74 -12.96 9.65
CA VAL A 659 -20.52 -13.75 9.37
C VAL A 659 -20.79 -15.25 9.15
N ASP A 660 -19.98 -15.87 8.29
CA ASP A 660 -19.86 -17.33 8.13
C ASP A 660 -18.40 -17.76 8.38
N VAL A 661 -18.16 -18.64 9.34
CA VAL A 661 -16.82 -19.07 9.75
C VAL A 661 -16.51 -20.43 9.11
N VAL A 662 -15.51 -20.47 8.24
CA VAL A 662 -15.18 -21.66 7.43
C VAL A 662 -13.79 -22.18 7.82
N SER A 663 -13.73 -23.41 8.34
CA SER A 663 -12.48 -24.04 8.82
C SER A 663 -11.96 -25.10 7.84
N GLN A 664 -10.70 -24.99 7.40
CA GLN A 664 -10.08 -26.04 6.57
C GLN A 664 -10.01 -27.40 7.31
N PRO A 665 -10.36 -28.52 6.63
CA PRO A 665 -10.12 -29.88 7.13
C PRO A 665 -8.61 -30.19 7.25
N GLY A 666 -8.03 -29.78 8.38
CA GLY A 666 -6.60 -29.90 8.69
C GLY A 666 -6.20 -29.16 9.96
N LEU A 667 -6.92 -28.09 10.33
CA LEU A 667 -6.64 -27.28 11.54
C LEU A 667 -6.95 -27.99 12.88
N TYR A 668 -7.44 -29.23 12.83
CA TYR A 668 -8.01 -29.99 13.96
C TYR A 668 -6.99 -30.53 14.98
N GLY A 669 -5.68 -30.44 14.74
CA GLY A 669 -4.67 -30.98 15.65
C GLY A 669 -4.50 -30.20 16.97
N ALA A 670 -4.56 -28.86 16.91
CA ALA A 670 -4.29 -28.00 18.07
C ALA A 670 -5.04 -26.66 18.04
N ALA A 671 -4.94 -25.89 16.95
CA ALA A 671 -5.44 -24.51 16.89
C ALA A 671 -6.96 -24.40 17.15
N ALA A 672 -7.75 -25.40 16.74
CA ALA A 672 -9.18 -25.46 17.05
C ALA A 672 -9.51 -25.39 18.55
N LYS A 673 -8.65 -25.94 19.44
CA LYS A 673 -8.82 -25.84 20.91
C LYS A 673 -8.49 -24.44 21.44
N THR A 674 -7.67 -23.67 20.76
CA THR A 674 -7.37 -22.28 21.11
C THR A 674 -8.49 -21.36 20.61
N PHE A 675 -8.97 -21.58 19.39
CA PHE A 675 -10.06 -20.80 18.80
C PHE A 675 -11.39 -20.99 19.55
N ALA A 676 -11.72 -22.23 19.94
CA ALA A 676 -12.91 -22.56 20.72
C ALA A 676 -12.79 -22.22 22.23
N SER A 677 -11.60 -21.89 22.74
CA SER A 677 -11.44 -21.49 24.16
C SER A 677 -11.30 -19.98 24.37
N HIS A 678 -11.17 -19.19 23.30
CA HIS A 678 -10.93 -17.74 23.36
C HIS A 678 -11.85 -16.87 22.48
N SER A 679 -12.61 -17.43 21.53
CA SER A 679 -13.59 -16.66 20.74
C SER A 679 -15.02 -16.80 21.28
N SER A 680 -15.89 -15.85 20.94
CA SER A 680 -17.28 -15.79 21.43
C SER A 680 -18.22 -16.82 20.79
N PHE A 681 -17.82 -17.40 19.65
CA PHE A 681 -18.68 -18.11 18.70
C PHE A 681 -19.02 -19.58 19.09
N ASP A 682 -19.16 -19.88 20.38
CA ASP A 682 -19.31 -21.23 20.98
C ASP A 682 -20.67 -21.91 20.71
N GLY A 683 -21.37 -21.47 19.66
CA GLY A 683 -22.67 -22.00 19.20
C GLY A 683 -22.85 -22.06 17.68
N ALA A 684 -21.88 -21.59 16.89
CA ALA A 684 -21.96 -21.58 15.44
C ALA A 684 -21.89 -23.00 14.87
N LYS A 685 -23.02 -23.52 14.37
CA LYS A 685 -23.09 -24.83 13.70
C LYS A 685 -22.30 -24.80 12.38
N LEU A 686 -21.06 -25.27 12.43
CA LEU A 686 -20.24 -25.60 11.26
C LEU A 686 -21.06 -26.40 10.24
N LYS A 687 -21.21 -25.85 9.03
CA LYS A 687 -21.82 -26.54 7.90
C LYS A 687 -20.73 -27.21 7.06
N ASP A 688 -20.51 -28.49 7.31
CA ASP A 688 -19.88 -29.36 6.31
C ASP A 688 -20.76 -29.47 5.03
N ASP A 689 -20.18 -30.04 3.98
CA ASP A 689 -20.86 -30.54 2.77
C ASP A 689 -21.57 -29.54 1.84
N ALA A 690 -21.00 -28.34 1.60
CA ALA A 690 -21.44 -27.48 0.48
C ALA A 690 -20.34 -26.70 -0.28
N TYR A 691 -19.40 -26.05 0.41
CA TYR A 691 -18.54 -25.02 -0.23
C TYR A 691 -17.26 -25.53 -0.90
N TYR A 692 -16.87 -26.80 -0.69
CA TYR A 692 -15.52 -27.30 -0.98
C TYR A 692 -15.23 -27.75 -2.43
N ASP A 693 -16.18 -27.67 -3.36
CA ASP A 693 -15.96 -28.10 -4.76
C ASP A 693 -15.31 -27.02 -5.64
N ASN A 694 -14.13 -26.52 -5.23
CA ASN A 694 -13.34 -25.55 -5.99
C ASN A 694 -12.24 -26.23 -6.86
N PRO A 695 -11.63 -25.54 -7.84
CA PRO A 695 -10.61 -26.14 -8.71
C PRO A 695 -9.39 -26.68 -7.96
N GLY A 696 -8.95 -25.99 -6.91
CA GLY A 696 -7.88 -26.43 -6.00
C GLY A 696 -8.17 -27.77 -5.34
N TRP A 697 -9.35 -27.92 -4.74
CA TRP A 697 -9.77 -29.15 -4.09
C TRP A 697 -10.04 -30.27 -5.09
N ARG A 698 -10.52 -29.96 -6.31
CA ARG A 698 -10.59 -30.93 -7.41
C ARG A 698 -9.21 -31.43 -7.83
N ARG A 699 -8.19 -30.55 -7.91
CA ARG A 699 -6.78 -30.94 -8.15
C ARG A 699 -6.24 -31.81 -7.00
N ALA A 700 -6.48 -31.42 -5.75
CA ALA A 700 -6.08 -32.19 -4.57
C ALA A 700 -6.74 -33.58 -4.52
N ARG A 701 -8.05 -33.67 -4.83
CA ARG A 701 -8.81 -34.92 -4.89
C ARG A 701 -8.40 -35.81 -6.07
N ALA A 702 -8.00 -35.21 -7.20
CA ALA A 702 -7.43 -35.94 -8.33
C ALA A 702 -6.02 -36.49 -8.00
N ALA A 703 -5.21 -35.74 -7.25
CA ALA A 703 -3.92 -36.19 -6.74
C ALA A 703 -4.10 -37.34 -5.72
N SER A 704 -4.99 -37.20 -4.74
CA SER A 704 -5.31 -38.27 -3.78
C SER A 704 -6.08 -39.45 -4.41
N GLY A 705 -6.70 -39.24 -5.58
CA GLY A 705 -7.36 -40.28 -6.37
C GLY A 705 -6.39 -41.20 -7.11
N ARG A 706 -5.12 -40.82 -7.25
CA ARG A 706 -4.04 -41.74 -7.64
C ARG A 706 -3.57 -42.51 -6.42
N GLY A 707 -4.27 -43.59 -6.10
CA GLY A 707 -3.81 -44.57 -5.12
C GLY A 707 -2.39 -45.05 -5.45
N PRO A 708 -1.49 -45.17 -4.46
CA PRO A 708 -0.10 -45.51 -4.71
C PRO A 708 0.01 -46.92 -5.31
N SER A 709 0.76 -47.05 -6.41
CA SER A 709 1.19 -48.37 -6.89
C SER A 709 1.98 -49.07 -5.78
N PRO A 710 1.70 -50.35 -5.46
CA PRO A 710 2.38 -51.01 -4.35
C PRO A 710 3.90 -51.05 -4.55
N PRO A 711 4.71 -50.55 -3.60
CA PRO A 711 6.13 -50.87 -3.58
C PRO A 711 6.33 -52.38 -3.34
N PRO A 712 7.44 -52.98 -3.78
CA PRO A 712 7.73 -54.38 -3.51
C PRO A 712 7.75 -54.63 -1.99
N MET A 713 7.00 -55.65 -1.56
CA MET A 713 6.76 -55.91 -0.14
C MET A 713 8.02 -56.46 0.54
N ILE A 714 8.56 -55.69 1.49
CA ILE A 714 9.64 -56.11 2.40
C ILE A 714 9.03 -56.23 3.80
N GLU A 715 9.05 -57.43 4.38
CA GLU A 715 8.55 -57.64 5.74
C GLU A 715 9.53 -57.09 6.79
N GLY A 716 9.06 -56.15 7.61
CA GLY A 716 9.82 -55.59 8.72
C GLY A 716 8.90 -55.16 9.86
N ARG A 717 8.97 -55.85 11.00
CA ARG A 717 8.27 -55.44 12.23
C ARG A 717 9.06 -54.35 12.94
N ALA A 718 8.51 -53.13 13.00
CA ALA A 718 8.99 -52.09 13.90
C ALA A 718 8.44 -52.31 15.32
N SER A 719 9.28 -52.08 16.33
CA SER A 719 8.87 -51.95 17.74
C SER A 719 9.47 -50.68 18.33
N SER A 720 8.69 -49.99 19.17
CA SER A 720 9.12 -48.75 19.83
C SER A 720 9.80 -49.04 21.16
N VAL A 721 10.96 -48.43 21.40
CA VAL A 721 11.69 -48.53 22.68
C VAL A 721 12.01 -47.12 23.19
N SER A 722 11.58 -46.82 24.42
CA SER A 722 11.76 -45.53 25.08
C SER A 722 13.10 -45.46 25.81
N VAL A 723 13.97 -44.51 25.42
CA VAL A 723 15.31 -44.37 26.01
C VAL A 723 15.28 -43.36 27.16
N SER A 724 14.94 -43.81 28.37
CA SER A 724 15.01 -43.00 29.61
C SER A 724 15.06 -43.87 30.89
N ALA A 725 16.14 -44.63 31.09
CA ALA A 725 16.43 -45.32 32.35
C ALA A 725 17.94 -45.42 32.61
N PRO A 726 18.44 -45.15 33.84
CA PRO A 726 19.88 -45.19 34.15
C PRO A 726 20.39 -46.63 34.35
N GLY A 727 20.47 -47.39 33.27
CA GLY A 727 21.07 -48.73 33.25
C GLY A 727 22.58 -48.73 33.02
N ARG A 728 23.26 -49.83 33.41
CA ARG A 728 24.57 -50.19 32.84
C ARG A 728 24.35 -50.77 31.44
N SER A 729 25.21 -50.41 30.48
CA SER A 729 25.27 -51.02 29.14
C SER A 729 25.31 -52.55 29.23
N ARG A 730 24.59 -53.20 28.30
CA ARG A 730 24.64 -54.66 28.10
C ARG A 730 25.95 -55.18 27.49
N PHE A 731 26.82 -54.28 27.00
CA PHE A 731 28.10 -54.59 26.37
C PHE A 731 29.30 -54.09 27.19
N ALA A 732 30.44 -54.79 27.06
CA ALA A 732 31.72 -54.47 27.69
C ALA A 732 32.76 -53.94 26.68
N VAL A 733 33.81 -53.27 27.19
CA VAL A 733 34.96 -52.82 26.38
C VAL A 733 35.64 -54.02 25.71
N GLY A 734 36.03 -53.86 24.44
CA GLY A 734 36.67 -54.88 23.61
C GLY A 734 35.69 -55.84 22.90
N ALA A 735 34.41 -55.85 23.26
CA ALA A 735 33.39 -56.60 22.54
C ALA A 735 33.19 -56.03 21.13
N ARG A 736 32.97 -56.92 20.14
CA ARG A 736 32.61 -56.53 18.78
C ARG A 736 31.08 -56.38 18.70
N VAL A 737 30.64 -55.36 17.99
CA VAL A 737 29.24 -54.98 17.86
C VAL A 737 28.93 -54.52 16.44
N PHE A 738 27.66 -54.55 16.06
CA PHE A 738 27.15 -54.03 14.80
C PHE A 738 26.22 -52.82 15.04
N HIS A 739 26.32 -51.80 14.20
CA HIS A 739 25.40 -50.66 14.16
C HIS A 739 24.85 -50.48 12.74
N GLN A 740 23.53 -50.47 12.61
CA GLN A 740 22.83 -50.48 11.30
C GLN A 740 23.28 -49.39 10.31
N LYS A 741 23.76 -48.23 10.81
CA LYS A 741 24.30 -47.13 9.98
C LYS A 741 25.84 -47.12 9.80
N PHE A 742 26.60 -47.77 10.68
CA PHE A 742 28.07 -47.60 10.73
C PHE A 742 28.88 -48.89 10.50
N GLY A 743 28.20 -50.04 10.43
CA GLY A 743 28.82 -51.35 10.20
C GLY A 743 29.26 -52.04 11.49
N TYR A 744 30.23 -52.93 11.37
CA TYR A 744 30.88 -53.57 12.52
C TYR A 744 31.90 -52.64 13.17
N GLY A 745 32.12 -52.82 14.47
CA GLY A 745 33.12 -52.09 15.25
C GLY A 745 33.42 -52.74 16.59
N ARG A 746 34.39 -52.19 17.32
CA ARG A 746 34.75 -52.62 18.68
C ARG A 746 34.54 -51.50 19.69
N ILE A 747 33.95 -51.85 20.83
CA ILE A 747 33.74 -50.89 21.93
C ILE A 747 35.10 -50.51 22.54
N THR A 748 35.46 -49.23 22.49
CA THR A 748 36.67 -48.65 23.10
C THR A 748 36.40 -48.12 24.51
N ALA A 749 35.18 -47.64 24.81
CA ALA A 749 34.79 -47.17 26.14
C ALA A 749 33.28 -47.33 26.44
N VAL A 750 32.93 -47.42 27.73
CA VAL A 750 31.54 -47.58 28.23
C VAL A 750 31.22 -46.50 29.26
N GLU A 751 30.26 -45.62 28.96
CA GLU A 751 29.78 -44.52 29.79
C GLU A 751 28.26 -44.68 30.04
N GLY A 752 27.89 -45.56 30.98
CA GLY A 752 26.49 -45.90 31.24
C GLY A 752 25.90 -46.73 30.09
N GLN A 753 24.92 -46.18 29.37
CA GLN A 753 24.40 -46.73 28.10
C GLN A 753 25.05 -46.10 26.85
N LYS A 754 25.90 -45.07 27.01
CA LYS A 754 26.65 -44.48 25.89
C LYS A 754 27.93 -45.28 25.70
N LEU A 755 28.20 -45.66 24.46
CA LEU A 755 29.31 -46.52 24.07
C LEU A 755 30.14 -45.80 23.03
N THR A 756 31.45 -45.71 23.28
CA THR A 756 32.41 -45.33 22.25
C THR A 756 32.77 -46.59 21.49
N VAL A 757 32.58 -46.58 20.17
CA VAL A 757 32.86 -47.71 19.28
C VAL A 757 33.73 -47.24 18.12
N ASP A 758 34.85 -47.91 17.90
CA ASP A 758 35.64 -47.75 16.68
C ASP A 758 35.09 -48.67 15.61
N PHE A 759 34.52 -48.09 14.54
CA PHE A 759 33.84 -48.80 13.46
C PHE A 759 34.77 -49.02 12.28
N ASP A 760 34.83 -50.26 11.78
CA ASP A 760 35.80 -50.75 10.78
C ASP A 760 35.85 -49.91 9.48
N HIS A 761 34.76 -49.17 9.17
CA HIS A 761 34.66 -48.27 8.02
C HIS A 761 34.21 -46.84 8.35
N SER A 762 33.81 -46.54 9.60
CA SER A 762 33.30 -45.22 10.00
C SER A 762 34.17 -44.50 11.03
N GLY A 763 35.22 -45.16 11.56
CA GLY A 763 36.06 -44.71 12.66
C GLY A 763 35.29 -44.54 13.97
N GLU A 764 35.93 -43.95 14.98
CA GLU A 764 35.33 -43.82 16.31
C GLU A 764 34.07 -42.94 16.33
N LYS A 765 33.01 -43.45 16.98
CA LYS A 765 31.72 -42.75 17.21
C LYS A 765 31.19 -43.09 18.61
N LYS A 766 30.54 -42.12 19.26
CA LYS A 766 29.72 -42.37 20.45
C LYS A 766 28.27 -42.67 20.04
N VAL A 767 27.76 -43.82 20.45
CA VAL A 767 26.39 -44.33 20.17
C VAL A 767 25.71 -44.78 21.47
N VAL A 768 24.45 -45.20 21.43
CA VAL A 768 23.70 -45.73 22.59
C VAL A 768 23.49 -47.23 22.42
N ASP A 769 23.61 -48.01 23.51
CA ASP A 769 23.59 -49.48 23.48
C ASP A 769 22.29 -50.10 22.93
N ALA A 770 21.19 -49.36 22.91
CA ALA A 770 19.94 -49.75 22.24
C ALA A 770 20.07 -49.89 20.71
N PHE A 771 20.98 -49.15 20.07
CA PHE A 771 21.21 -49.18 18.61
C PHE A 771 22.38 -50.08 18.20
N LEU A 772 22.91 -50.88 19.14
CA LEU A 772 23.99 -51.83 18.91
C LEU A 772 23.50 -53.27 19.09
N GLU A 773 23.97 -54.15 18.21
CA GLU A 773 23.79 -55.60 18.29
C GLU A 773 25.13 -56.27 18.58
N ALA A 774 25.12 -57.45 19.21
CA ALA A 774 26.33 -58.25 19.37
C ALA A 774 26.75 -58.81 18.00
N ALA A 775 28.05 -58.80 17.71
CA ALA A 775 28.64 -59.37 16.49
C ALA A 775 29.15 -60.80 16.71
#